data_AF-A0A2H0Q2B2-F1
#
_entry.id   AF-A0A2H0Q2B2-F1
#
_cell.length_a   1.000
_cell.length_b   1.000
_cell.length_c   1.000
_cell.angle_alpha   90.00
_cell.angle_beta   90.00
_cell.angle_gamma   90.00
#
_symmetry.space_group_name_H-M   'P 1'
#
loop_
_entity.id
_entity.type
_entity.pdbx_description
1 polymer ?
#
loop_
_entity_poly.entity_id
_entity_poly.type
_entity_poly.pdbx_seq_one_letter_code
_entity_poly.pdbx_strand_id
1 'polypeptide(L)'
;MRLIEISLFSFLLIFPSIVFWNDSQIHSSRNPANFASSSCKDLIESLSDINVSGSKKIVRASFGFDSAAISEGKHLQFGFEAEYTLQEIDKIVTIYGPKPGFGMSKDRWFTLSVKDRADWVRNNIERLFPEPRKPGGLVKLKDQAGYKFLPESLIQDDTGNLEFVLDPFNSYEEWYRSIKKLNTKFGEGSMQATISVPPESFFGQAANISEDLAVKEKIGLFNFYSEYDILQKLNAGHLRYEQDPERLVARNFEHPFLGPMTSAKQRQLNQMLRANAHGDKFDDASLEVISGLENSFKYTGGTVYRPDILGQERIVLEVRDAHKNFTLLSDRLLRSLYFMQHGTGGLDELASLKSFHLDNDFAKLPKNVRDELKRLFPNKANPQYTYTAAEKKALDIFKNFAYPMRDWGEHLEAIKATSIANKVQQAQDAYVAKLSDITARMRSGAIDDQHAKAEIQGALAEFANKSKLAKAFEDYEENVIFTAERGSSIDSVIREISISSGPLKESFPSKIWSGPINERMAQLQSKHPTILKKVEKVKFKFNNEPGGRRDVYIVSLKGLSDNQKKAFFDDYFAATSENTVSFPMSSGGGHLYTRVGDKSFNFYFSSDVDMDAYPIPSSDRLETFLELESDEFLRLRKYVDNGVNDGDKLLGDSGYDGVTGNTRNTLTNNRPTSSSQSHNCTSWLCTAPVGDGGEAIHDIAGAPRTHNIHTNPGWWTSWLANYAPRERVPFVFYFTEDSMAQATQKVSGAQTFDWNFSTH
;
A
#
# COMPACT_ATOMS: atom_id res chain seq x y z
N MET A 1 18.02 33.41 -47.20
CA MET A 1 19.48 33.60 -47.21
C MET A 1 19.77 34.94 -46.56
N ARG A 2 20.33 34.90 -45.34
CA ARG A 2 21.19 35.93 -44.70
C ARG A 2 20.53 37.30 -44.40
N LEU A 3 20.68 37.94 -43.25
CA LEU A 3 21.44 37.80 -41.99
C LEU A 3 20.67 38.70 -40.98
N ILE A 4 20.35 38.33 -39.74
CA ILE A 4 21.24 38.02 -38.62
C ILE A 4 22.09 39.24 -38.21
N GLU A 5 21.71 39.81 -37.05
CA GLU A 5 22.63 40.18 -35.95
C GLU A 5 23.31 41.57 -36.02
N ILE A 6 23.74 42.26 -34.95
CA ILE A 6 23.93 41.99 -33.52
C ILE A 6 24.19 43.35 -32.84
N SER A 7 23.62 43.52 -31.65
CA SER A 7 24.22 44.04 -30.42
C SER A 7 25.04 45.35 -30.32
N LEU A 8 25.08 45.79 -29.05
CA LEU A 8 25.99 46.72 -28.36
C LEU A 8 25.63 48.21 -28.41
N PHE A 9 25.15 48.74 -27.28
CA PHE A 9 25.94 49.57 -26.35
C PHE A 9 25.07 49.92 -25.12
N SER A 10 25.26 49.21 -24.01
CA SER A 10 26.03 49.69 -22.83
C SER A 10 25.26 50.72 -21.99
N PHE A 11 24.67 50.34 -20.85
CA PHE A 11 25.33 50.31 -19.52
C PHE A 11 25.97 51.65 -19.12
N LEU A 12 25.42 52.28 -18.08
CA LEU A 12 26.08 52.97 -16.94
C LEU A 12 25.02 53.83 -16.21
N LEU A 13 24.53 53.37 -15.06
CA LEU A 13 24.92 53.83 -13.71
C LEU A 13 24.60 55.32 -13.47
N ILE A 14 23.67 55.63 -12.55
CA ILE A 14 23.88 56.46 -11.33
C ILE A 14 22.76 56.15 -10.30
N PHE A 15 23.08 55.42 -9.23
CA PHE A 15 22.53 55.59 -7.86
C PHE A 15 23.32 56.76 -7.21
N PRO A 16 22.81 57.56 -6.22
CA PRO A 16 22.44 57.04 -4.89
C PRO A 16 21.38 57.81 -4.03
N SER A 17 20.77 57.07 -3.07
CA SER A 17 20.41 57.36 -1.64
C SER A 17 19.63 58.66 -1.25
N ILE A 18 18.61 58.73 -0.35
CA ILE A 18 18.45 58.24 1.04
C ILE A 18 16.95 58.30 1.48
N VAL A 19 16.47 57.20 2.08
CA VAL A 19 15.61 56.97 3.28
C VAL A 19 14.57 58.02 3.75
N PHE A 20 13.31 57.59 3.84
CA PHE A 20 12.49 57.66 5.08
C PHE A 20 11.54 56.44 5.19
N TRP A 21 11.58 55.79 6.36
CA TRP A 21 10.64 54.77 6.88
C TRP A 21 9.26 55.39 7.18
N ASN A 22 8.14 54.67 6.96
CA ASN A 22 7.51 53.83 7.97
C ASN A 22 6.26 53.05 7.47
N ASP A 23 6.18 51.79 7.92
CA ASP A 23 5.02 50.89 8.13
C ASP A 23 3.85 50.78 7.11
N SER A 24 3.71 49.60 6.51
CA SER A 24 2.67 48.64 6.93
C SER A 24 2.73 47.30 6.17
N GLN A 25 2.82 46.24 6.98
CA GLN A 25 2.30 44.89 6.80
C GLN A 25 2.71 44.03 5.59
N ILE A 26 3.61 43.12 5.94
CA ILE A 26 3.91 41.83 5.31
C ILE A 26 2.63 41.01 5.12
N HIS A 27 2.26 40.75 3.87
CA HIS A 27 1.60 39.52 3.47
C HIS A 27 2.49 38.79 2.46
N SER A 28 3.54 38.13 2.94
CA SER A 28 4.18 37.08 2.17
C SER A 28 3.24 35.87 2.18
N SER A 29 2.47 35.70 1.10
CA SER A 29 1.89 34.41 0.75
C SER A 29 3.04 33.42 0.53
N ARG A 30 3.40 32.70 1.60
CA ARG A 30 4.33 31.58 1.52
C ARG A 30 3.63 30.45 0.79
N ASN A 31 4.04 30.19 -0.44
CA ASN A 31 3.68 28.98 -1.17
C ASN A 31 4.19 27.75 -0.39
N PRO A 32 3.42 26.65 -0.34
CA PRO A 32 3.90 25.38 0.21
C PRO A 32 5.10 24.89 -0.61
N ALA A 33 6.06 24.26 0.07
CA ALA A 33 7.24 23.67 -0.56
C ALA A 33 6.81 22.66 -1.64
N ASN A 34 7.15 22.96 -2.90
CA ASN A 34 6.89 22.09 -4.04
C ASN A 34 7.61 20.75 -3.85
N PHE A 35 6.94 19.66 -4.22
CA PHE A 35 7.61 18.39 -4.45
C PHE A 35 8.76 18.60 -5.44
N ALA A 36 9.92 18.03 -5.10
CA ALA A 36 11.14 17.98 -5.91
C ALA A 36 10.93 17.70 -7.40
N SER A 37 9.93 16.88 -7.65
CA SER A 37 9.42 16.48 -8.95
C SER A 37 7.94 16.17 -8.76
N SER A 38 7.12 16.52 -9.75
CA SER A 38 5.76 15.98 -9.83
C SER A 38 5.78 14.45 -9.77
N SER A 39 6.81 13.79 -10.31
CA SER A 39 6.93 12.34 -10.28
C SER A 39 7.07 11.73 -8.88
N CYS A 40 7.70 12.40 -7.91
CA CYS A 40 7.83 11.87 -6.55
C CYS A 40 6.49 11.95 -5.83
N LYS A 41 5.80 13.07 -6.02
CA LYS A 41 4.44 13.29 -5.54
C LYS A 41 3.49 12.24 -6.11
N ASP A 42 3.44 12.14 -7.42
CA ASP A 42 2.57 11.22 -8.15
C ASP A 42 2.92 9.77 -7.79
N LEU A 43 4.20 9.46 -7.54
CA LEU A 43 4.62 8.13 -7.10
C LEU A 43 4.19 7.83 -5.66
N ILE A 44 4.34 8.76 -4.72
CA ILE A 44 3.83 8.63 -3.34
C ILE A 44 2.30 8.44 -3.39
N GLU A 45 1.57 9.29 -4.11
CA GLU A 45 0.11 9.19 -4.29
C GLU A 45 -0.31 7.89 -5.01
N SER A 46 0.53 7.33 -5.88
CA SER A 46 0.22 6.07 -6.61
C SER A 46 0.61 4.78 -5.88
N LEU A 47 1.54 4.86 -4.92
CA LEU A 47 2.09 3.70 -4.21
C LEU A 47 1.65 3.62 -2.75
N SER A 48 1.07 4.68 -2.20
CA SER A 48 0.50 4.73 -0.86
C SER A 48 -0.88 5.36 -0.91
N ASP A 49 -1.77 5.01 0.02
CA ASP A 49 -3.11 5.62 0.17
C ASP A 49 -3.06 7.06 0.73
N ILE A 50 -1.88 7.68 0.68
CA ILE A 50 -1.54 8.98 1.25
C ILE A 50 -1.77 10.07 0.22
N ASN A 51 -2.92 10.74 0.32
CA ASN A 51 -3.16 11.98 -0.42
C ASN A 51 -2.36 13.15 0.19
N VAL A 52 -1.37 13.65 -0.56
CA VAL A 52 -0.49 14.76 -0.15
C VAL A 52 -0.98 16.14 -0.63
N SER A 53 -2.16 16.22 -1.26
CA SER A 53 -2.76 17.43 -1.82
C SER A 53 -3.57 18.27 -0.81
N GLY A 54 -3.69 17.83 0.45
CA GLY A 54 -4.39 18.58 1.50
C GLY A 54 -3.69 19.88 1.89
N SER A 55 -4.45 20.93 2.21
CA SER A 55 -3.94 22.18 2.76
C SER A 55 -3.47 21.97 4.20
N LYS A 56 -2.21 21.55 4.38
CA LYS A 56 -1.64 21.28 5.71
C LYS A 56 -1.71 22.51 6.62
N LYS A 57 -2.06 22.28 7.89
CA LYS A 57 -1.64 23.16 8.99
C LYS A 57 -0.12 23.00 9.13
N ILE A 58 0.60 24.07 8.81
CA ILE A 58 2.05 24.26 8.97
C ILE A 58 2.90 23.25 8.18
N VAL A 59 3.03 23.49 6.87
CA VAL A 59 4.14 22.98 6.07
C VAL A 59 5.42 23.64 6.57
N ARG A 60 6.36 22.88 7.14
CA ARG A 60 7.70 23.39 7.46
C ARG A 60 8.70 22.75 6.49
N ALA A 61 9.43 23.60 5.78
CA ALA A 61 10.39 23.16 4.78
C ALA A 61 11.58 22.49 5.44
N SER A 62 12.09 21.46 4.76
CA SER A 62 13.45 20.99 4.92
C SER A 62 14.06 21.08 3.52
N PHE A 63 15.19 21.81 3.39
CA PHE A 63 15.87 22.07 2.12
C PHE A 63 16.17 20.76 1.35
N GLY A 64 16.26 20.86 0.02
CA GLY A 64 17.13 19.97 -0.75
C GLY A 64 16.52 19.28 -1.97
N PHE A 65 16.00 20.02 -2.95
CA PHE A 65 15.64 19.45 -4.26
C PHE A 65 15.97 20.33 -5.46
N ASP A 66 16.64 21.47 -5.27
CA ASP A 66 17.23 22.16 -6.41
C ASP A 66 18.56 21.50 -6.79
N SER A 67 18.97 21.70 -8.05
CA SER A 67 20.23 21.18 -8.58
C SER A 67 21.46 21.68 -7.81
N ALA A 68 21.35 22.79 -7.05
CA ALA A 68 22.41 23.28 -6.19
C ALA A 68 22.57 22.39 -4.93
N ALA A 69 21.47 22.04 -4.26
CA ALA A 69 21.49 21.12 -3.11
C ALA A 69 21.97 19.71 -3.48
N ILE A 70 21.65 19.22 -4.69
CA ILE A 70 22.20 17.96 -5.23
C ILE A 70 23.71 18.08 -5.46
N SER A 71 24.18 19.20 -6.02
CA SER A 71 25.61 19.42 -6.24
C SER A 71 26.42 19.58 -4.94
N GLU A 72 25.75 19.95 -3.84
CA GLU A 72 26.33 20.07 -2.49
C GLU A 72 26.13 18.83 -1.59
N GLY A 73 25.44 17.78 -2.07
CA GLY A 73 25.15 16.58 -1.28
C GLY A 73 24.13 16.77 -0.14
N LYS A 74 23.30 17.82 -0.22
CA LYS A 74 22.33 18.23 0.82
C LYS A 74 20.88 17.83 0.51
N HIS A 75 20.66 16.87 -0.39
CA HIS A 75 19.35 16.33 -0.76
C HIS A 75 19.02 15.05 0.04
N LEU A 76 17.80 14.51 -0.12
CA LEU A 76 17.45 13.19 0.41
C LEU A 76 18.19 12.08 -0.34
N GLN A 77 18.65 11.06 0.39
CA GLN A 77 19.24 9.86 -0.21
C GLN A 77 18.59 8.59 0.32
N PHE A 78 18.46 7.60 -0.55
CA PHE A 78 17.82 6.32 -0.27
C PHE A 78 18.83 5.19 -0.37
N GLY A 79 19.09 4.47 0.73
CA GLY A 79 19.89 3.26 0.71
C GLY A 79 19.02 2.01 0.63
N PHE A 80 19.66 0.88 0.30
CA PHE A 80 18.99 -0.41 0.26
C PHE A 80 19.97 -1.55 0.52
N GLU A 81 19.51 -2.52 1.31
CA GLU A 81 20.15 -3.81 1.42
C GLU A 81 19.13 -4.95 1.27
N ALA A 82 19.58 -6.06 0.67
CA ALA A 82 18.82 -7.30 0.59
C ALA A 82 19.69 -8.51 0.85
N GLU A 83 19.30 -9.32 1.82
CA GLU A 83 20.01 -10.52 2.26
C GLU A 83 19.33 -11.78 1.69
N TYR A 84 20.13 -12.73 1.24
CA TYR A 84 19.71 -14.00 0.66
C TYR A 84 20.46 -15.14 1.33
N THR A 85 19.74 -16.20 1.69
CA THR A 85 20.37 -17.40 2.20
C THR A 85 21.18 -18.09 1.10
N LEU A 86 22.17 -18.92 1.46
CA LEU A 86 22.92 -19.71 0.47
C LEU A 86 22.05 -20.70 -0.33
N GLN A 87 20.85 -21.00 0.16
CA GLN A 87 19.87 -21.81 -0.57
C GLN A 87 19.23 -21.03 -1.73
N GLU A 88 19.21 -19.70 -1.67
CA GLU A 88 18.56 -18.82 -2.64
C GLU A 88 19.51 -18.28 -3.73
N ILE A 89 20.76 -18.75 -3.73
CA ILE A 89 21.83 -18.20 -4.56
C ILE A 89 21.68 -18.49 -6.07
N ASP A 90 20.82 -19.43 -6.46
CA ASP A 90 20.68 -19.90 -7.84
C ASP A 90 20.41 -18.75 -8.83
N LYS A 91 19.58 -17.77 -8.46
CA LYS A 91 19.32 -16.60 -9.32
C LYS A 91 20.49 -15.61 -9.29
N ILE A 92 21.21 -15.50 -8.18
CA ILE A 92 22.34 -14.59 -7.99
C ILE A 92 23.51 -14.99 -8.90
N VAL A 93 23.83 -16.28 -9.00
CA VAL A 93 24.91 -16.81 -9.86
C VAL A 93 24.64 -16.71 -11.37
N THR A 94 23.48 -16.16 -11.76
CA THR A 94 23.19 -15.83 -13.17
C THR A 94 23.85 -14.53 -13.62
N ILE A 95 24.27 -13.68 -12.68
CA ILE A 95 24.95 -12.39 -12.92
C ILE A 95 26.31 -12.35 -12.20
N TYR A 96 26.37 -12.89 -10.98
CA TYR A 96 27.58 -12.91 -10.18
C TYR A 96 28.38 -14.19 -10.39
N GLY A 97 29.69 -14.09 -10.19
CA GLY A 97 30.58 -15.23 -10.15
C GLY A 97 31.92 -14.88 -9.47
N PRO A 98 32.83 -15.85 -9.35
CA PRO A 98 34.09 -15.63 -8.66
C PRO A 98 34.97 -14.59 -9.36
N LYS A 99 35.61 -13.71 -8.58
CA LYS A 99 36.59 -12.75 -9.09
C LYS A 99 37.81 -13.46 -9.69
N PRO A 100 38.53 -12.81 -10.63
CA PRO A 100 39.80 -13.34 -11.14
C PRO A 100 40.74 -13.72 -9.99
N GLY A 101 41.29 -14.94 -10.01
CA GLY A 101 42.16 -15.47 -8.96
C GLY A 101 41.61 -16.66 -8.17
N PHE A 102 40.29 -16.94 -8.25
CA PHE A 102 39.71 -18.13 -7.61
C PHE A 102 39.74 -19.40 -8.47
N GLY A 103 40.47 -19.39 -9.59
CA GLY A 103 40.66 -20.55 -10.48
C GLY A 103 39.54 -20.76 -11.50
N MET A 104 38.69 -19.75 -11.72
CA MET A 104 37.52 -19.85 -12.58
C MET A 104 37.38 -18.59 -13.44
N SER A 105 37.44 -18.74 -14.77
CA SER A 105 37.23 -17.64 -15.71
C SER A 105 35.74 -17.37 -15.90
N LYS A 106 35.40 -16.14 -16.34
CA LYS A 106 34.04 -15.74 -16.68
C LYS A 106 33.42 -16.66 -17.75
N ASP A 107 34.16 -16.98 -18.80
CA ASP A 107 33.65 -17.84 -19.87
C ASP A 107 33.35 -19.25 -19.36
N ARG A 108 34.29 -19.82 -18.59
CA ARG A 108 34.08 -21.13 -17.96
C ARG A 108 32.90 -21.10 -16.99
N TRP A 109 32.75 -20.05 -16.18
CA TRP A 109 31.63 -19.90 -15.26
C TRP A 109 30.30 -20.02 -15.99
N PHE A 110 30.14 -19.31 -17.10
CA PHE A 110 28.89 -19.29 -17.85
C PHE A 110 28.63 -20.55 -18.70
N THR A 111 29.60 -21.48 -18.82
CA THR A 111 29.35 -22.82 -19.39
C THR A 111 28.73 -23.81 -18.41
N LEU A 112 28.90 -23.59 -17.09
CA LEU A 112 28.32 -24.44 -16.06
C LEU A 112 26.79 -24.25 -15.97
N SER A 113 26.06 -25.28 -15.55
CA SER A 113 24.64 -25.11 -15.22
C SER A 113 24.49 -24.19 -14.01
N VAL A 114 23.30 -23.58 -13.83
CA VAL A 114 23.02 -22.72 -12.66
C VAL A 114 23.23 -23.50 -11.35
N LYS A 115 22.81 -24.76 -11.32
CA LYS A 115 22.99 -25.65 -10.17
C LYS A 115 24.46 -25.85 -9.85
N ASP A 116 25.29 -26.17 -10.86
CA ASP A 116 26.73 -26.38 -10.64
C ASP A 116 27.43 -25.10 -10.17
N ARG A 117 26.99 -23.93 -10.64
CA ARG A 117 27.50 -22.64 -10.15
C ARG A 117 27.14 -22.41 -8.69
N ALA A 118 25.89 -22.63 -8.32
CA ALA A 118 25.41 -22.49 -6.96
C ALA A 118 26.15 -23.43 -6.00
N ASP A 119 26.30 -24.70 -6.38
CA ASP A 119 27.03 -25.71 -5.61
C ASP A 119 28.52 -25.35 -5.48
N TRP A 120 29.13 -24.82 -6.54
CA TRP A 120 30.51 -24.34 -6.47
C TRP A 120 30.68 -23.22 -5.45
N VAL A 121 29.76 -22.23 -5.42
CA VAL A 121 29.82 -21.15 -4.42
C VAL A 121 29.68 -21.71 -3.01
N ARG A 122 28.68 -22.56 -2.75
CA ARG A 122 28.45 -23.17 -1.44
C ARG A 122 29.71 -23.89 -0.94
N ASN A 123 30.39 -24.62 -1.83
CA ASN A 123 31.62 -25.35 -1.51
C ASN A 123 32.86 -24.45 -1.34
N ASN A 124 32.79 -23.16 -1.70
CA ASN A 124 33.91 -22.22 -1.64
C ASN A 124 33.61 -21.00 -0.76
N ILE A 125 32.52 -21.00 0.03
CA ILE A 125 32.00 -19.80 0.68
C ILE A 125 33.01 -19.13 1.61
N GLU A 126 33.70 -19.91 2.47
CA GLU A 126 34.73 -19.40 3.40
C GLU A 126 35.91 -18.77 2.67
N ARG A 127 36.27 -19.32 1.50
CA ARG A 127 37.37 -18.79 0.68
C ARG A 127 36.95 -17.52 -0.06
N LEU A 128 35.68 -17.43 -0.45
CA LEU A 128 35.10 -16.26 -1.10
C LEU A 128 34.91 -15.11 -0.11
N PHE A 129 34.57 -15.39 1.13
CA PHE A 129 34.27 -14.41 2.18
C PHE A 129 35.04 -14.75 3.47
N PRO A 130 36.36 -14.47 3.50
CA PRO A 130 37.19 -14.79 4.66
C PRO A 130 36.88 -13.93 5.89
N GLU A 131 36.23 -12.79 5.69
CA GLU A 131 35.84 -11.84 6.74
C GLU A 131 34.38 -11.42 6.53
N PRO A 132 33.54 -11.42 7.58
CA PRO A 132 32.16 -10.99 7.46
C PRO A 132 32.07 -9.48 7.22
N ARG A 133 30.95 -9.05 6.61
CA ARG A 133 30.60 -7.66 6.27
C ARG A 133 31.63 -6.94 5.37
N LYS A 134 32.53 -7.68 4.72
CA LYS A 134 33.48 -7.14 3.75
C LYS A 134 33.16 -7.61 2.32
N PRO A 135 33.45 -6.76 1.30
CA PRO A 135 33.43 -7.16 -0.11
C PRO A 135 34.14 -8.48 -0.36
N GLY A 136 33.38 -9.47 -0.82
CA GLY A 136 33.88 -10.83 -1.01
C GLY A 136 34.38 -11.13 -2.41
N GLY A 137 34.52 -12.43 -2.66
CA GLY A 137 35.02 -13.01 -3.90
C GLY A 137 33.97 -13.15 -5.00
N LEU A 138 32.69 -12.93 -4.72
CA LEU A 138 31.63 -12.93 -5.73
C LEU A 138 31.45 -11.53 -6.29
N VAL A 139 31.78 -11.38 -7.57
CA VAL A 139 31.72 -10.12 -8.30
C VAL A 139 30.75 -10.18 -9.46
N LYS A 140 30.23 -9.02 -9.86
CA LYS A 140 29.34 -8.87 -11.01
C LYS A 140 30.12 -9.20 -12.28
N LEU A 141 29.78 -10.33 -12.94
CA LEU A 141 30.46 -10.76 -14.17
C LEU A 141 29.70 -10.38 -15.43
N LYS A 142 28.41 -10.05 -15.32
CA LYS A 142 27.56 -9.72 -16.47
C LYS A 142 26.99 -8.30 -16.33
N ASP A 143 27.54 -7.37 -17.10
CA ASP A 143 26.96 -6.05 -17.26
C ASP A 143 25.77 -6.09 -18.21
N GLN A 144 24.59 -5.99 -17.63
CA GLN A 144 23.35 -5.81 -18.37
C GLN A 144 22.87 -4.38 -18.14
N ALA A 145 22.51 -3.66 -19.21
CA ALA A 145 22.13 -2.25 -19.14
C ALA A 145 21.01 -1.97 -18.12
N GLY A 146 20.14 -2.94 -17.85
CA GLY A 146 19.06 -2.84 -16.86
C GLY A 146 19.45 -3.06 -15.39
N TYR A 147 20.69 -3.44 -15.09
CA TYR A 147 21.17 -3.84 -13.75
C TYR A 147 22.46 -3.13 -13.31
N LYS A 148 22.74 -1.95 -13.88
CA LYS A 148 23.95 -1.17 -13.56
C LYS A 148 24.05 -0.78 -12.09
N PHE A 149 22.92 -0.62 -11.40
CA PHE A 149 22.82 -0.26 -9.99
C PHE A 149 23.24 -1.39 -9.03
N LEU A 150 23.45 -2.61 -9.53
CA LEU A 150 23.90 -3.72 -8.70
C LEU A 150 25.38 -3.55 -8.30
N PRO A 151 25.77 -3.90 -7.06
CA PRO A 151 27.11 -3.69 -6.54
C PRO A 151 28.12 -4.54 -7.28
N GLU A 152 29.37 -4.07 -7.36
CA GLU A 152 30.45 -4.80 -8.01
C GLU A 152 30.77 -6.11 -7.30
N SER A 153 30.60 -6.17 -5.98
CA SER A 153 30.82 -7.36 -5.16
C SER A 153 29.71 -7.52 -4.12
N LEU A 154 29.37 -8.77 -3.79
CA LEU A 154 28.50 -9.06 -2.66
C LEU A 154 29.29 -9.06 -1.35
N ILE A 155 28.59 -9.01 -0.22
CA ILE A 155 29.13 -9.25 1.12
C ILE A 155 28.48 -10.49 1.73
N GLN A 156 29.13 -11.10 2.71
CA GLN A 156 28.53 -12.13 3.56
C GLN A 156 28.40 -11.57 4.98
N ASP A 157 27.22 -11.64 5.56
CA ASP A 157 26.96 -11.12 6.91
C ASP A 157 27.38 -12.10 8.02
N ASP A 158 27.19 -11.70 9.27
CA ASP A 158 27.54 -12.54 10.43
C ASP A 158 26.61 -13.76 10.59
N THR A 159 25.48 -13.79 9.86
CA THR A 159 24.53 -14.90 9.86
C THR A 159 24.78 -15.89 8.71
N GLY A 160 25.73 -15.58 7.82
CA GLY A 160 26.12 -16.39 6.68
C GLY A 160 25.31 -16.13 5.40
N ASN A 161 24.42 -15.13 5.41
CA ASN A 161 23.66 -14.68 4.25
C ASN A 161 24.52 -13.85 3.30
N LEU A 162 24.21 -13.92 2.01
CA LEU A 162 24.78 -13.05 0.99
C LEU A 162 23.94 -11.79 0.85
N GLU A 163 24.58 -10.62 0.89
CA GLU A 163 23.87 -9.35 0.84
C GLU A 163 24.23 -8.55 -0.42
N PHE A 164 23.18 -7.96 -1.00
CA PHE A 164 23.30 -6.83 -1.89
C PHE A 164 23.25 -5.56 -1.05
N VAL A 165 24.34 -4.82 -0.99
CA VAL A 165 24.37 -3.46 -0.44
C VAL A 165 24.49 -2.51 -1.63
N LEU A 166 23.46 -1.72 -1.89
CA LEU A 166 23.41 -0.84 -3.06
C LEU A 166 23.99 0.53 -2.72
N ASP A 167 24.57 1.19 -3.72
CA ASP A 167 24.92 2.61 -3.62
C ASP A 167 23.66 3.45 -3.36
N PRO A 168 23.77 4.58 -2.64
CA PRO A 168 22.63 5.44 -2.36
C PRO A 168 22.01 6.01 -3.63
N PHE A 169 20.69 5.98 -3.70
CA PHE A 169 19.90 6.60 -4.75
C PHE A 169 19.55 8.04 -4.39
N ASN A 170 19.51 8.91 -5.39
CA ASN A 170 19.18 10.33 -5.20
C ASN A 170 17.67 10.62 -5.31
N SER A 171 16.87 9.62 -5.72
CA SER A 171 15.41 9.74 -5.76
C SER A 171 14.73 8.42 -5.39
N TYR A 172 13.51 8.56 -4.85
CA TYR A 172 12.70 7.42 -4.46
C TYR A 172 12.22 6.62 -5.68
N GLU A 173 11.95 7.27 -6.82
CA GLU A 173 11.53 6.58 -8.05
C GLU A 173 12.64 5.71 -8.62
N GLU A 174 13.89 6.19 -8.58
CA GLU A 174 15.03 5.42 -9.03
C GLU A 174 15.26 4.22 -8.11
N TRP A 175 15.21 4.46 -6.79
CA TRP A 175 15.25 3.40 -5.78
C TRP A 175 14.16 2.35 -6.06
N TYR A 176 12.89 2.75 -6.12
CA TYR A 176 11.75 1.84 -6.28
C TYR A 176 11.84 1.01 -7.56
N ARG A 177 12.15 1.65 -8.70
CA ARG A 177 12.30 0.96 -9.99
C ARG A 177 13.48 -0.02 -9.97
N SER A 178 14.57 0.34 -9.31
CA SER A 178 15.76 -0.51 -9.19
C SER A 178 15.48 -1.72 -8.31
N ILE A 179 14.85 -1.52 -7.14
CA ILE A 179 14.52 -2.63 -6.24
C ILE A 179 13.48 -3.56 -6.87
N LYS A 180 12.47 -3.03 -7.56
CA LYS A 180 11.49 -3.85 -8.30
C LYS A 180 12.17 -4.73 -9.36
N LYS A 181 13.16 -4.19 -10.07
CA LYS A 181 13.96 -4.96 -11.04
C LYS A 181 14.83 -6.02 -10.36
N LEU A 182 15.45 -5.68 -9.22
CA LEU A 182 16.22 -6.61 -8.40
C LEU A 182 15.33 -7.77 -7.95
N ASN A 183 14.19 -7.49 -7.35
CA ASN A 183 13.24 -8.49 -6.85
C ASN A 183 12.65 -9.36 -7.96
N THR A 184 12.33 -8.76 -9.12
CA THR A 184 11.89 -9.52 -10.30
C THR A 184 12.97 -10.52 -10.75
N LYS A 185 14.24 -10.17 -10.62
CA LYS A 185 15.37 -10.99 -11.08
C LYS A 185 15.79 -12.05 -10.07
N PHE A 186 15.87 -11.71 -8.80
CA PHE A 186 16.47 -12.56 -7.75
C PHE A 186 15.44 -13.13 -6.78
N GLY A 187 14.17 -12.70 -6.84
CA GLY A 187 13.19 -12.91 -5.78
C GLY A 187 13.33 -11.85 -4.69
N GLU A 188 12.39 -11.81 -3.76
CA GLU A 188 12.47 -10.89 -2.62
C GLU A 188 13.31 -11.52 -1.50
N GLY A 189 14.39 -10.84 -1.11
CA GLY A 189 15.24 -11.22 0.02
C GLY A 189 14.70 -10.70 1.35
N SER A 190 15.52 -10.82 2.40
CA SER A 190 15.33 -10.03 3.63
C SER A 190 15.78 -8.60 3.33
N MET A 191 14.83 -7.67 3.21
CA MET A 191 15.12 -6.33 2.71
C MET A 191 15.08 -5.28 3.82
N GLN A 192 15.96 -4.30 3.70
CA GLN A 192 15.98 -3.10 4.52
C GLN A 192 16.27 -1.89 3.63
N ALA A 193 15.73 -0.73 4.00
CA ALA A 193 15.93 0.51 3.26
C ALA A 193 16.32 1.61 4.22
N THR A 194 17.13 2.56 3.76
CA THR A 194 17.43 3.75 4.54
C THR A 194 16.96 5.00 3.80
N ILE A 195 16.54 6.00 4.55
CA ILE A 195 16.35 7.37 4.05
C ILE A 195 17.21 8.28 4.90
N SER A 196 17.97 9.17 4.25
CA SER A 196 18.82 10.12 4.94
C SER A 196 18.61 11.55 4.49
N VAL A 197 18.83 12.50 5.40
CA VAL A 197 18.66 13.94 5.20
C VAL A 197 19.72 14.71 6.01
N PRO A 198 20.14 15.93 5.61
CA PRO A 198 21.01 16.75 6.45
C PRO A 198 20.38 17.10 7.83
N PRO A 199 21.15 17.17 8.93
CA PRO A 199 20.63 17.47 10.26
C PRO A 199 19.89 18.81 10.36
N GLU A 200 20.40 19.87 9.73
CA GLU A 200 19.79 21.20 9.71
C GLU A 200 18.38 21.20 9.10
N SER A 201 18.17 20.27 8.16
CA SER A 201 16.92 20.05 7.45
C SER A 201 15.96 19.23 8.35
N PHE A 202 16.47 18.18 8.99
CA PHE A 202 15.68 17.35 9.91
C PHE A 202 15.18 18.14 11.13
N PHE A 203 16.04 18.89 11.81
CA PHE A 203 15.70 19.67 13.01
C PHE A 203 15.13 21.05 12.69
N GLY A 204 14.94 21.39 11.41
CA GLY A 204 14.19 22.59 11.00
C GLY A 204 14.86 23.92 11.38
N GLN A 205 16.19 23.93 11.54
CA GLN A 205 16.98 25.16 11.76
C GLN A 205 16.78 26.15 10.60
N ALA A 206 16.50 25.66 9.39
CA ALA A 206 16.18 26.44 8.20
C ALA A 206 14.78 27.11 8.21
N ALA A 207 13.86 26.67 9.09
CA ALA A 207 12.46 27.08 9.09
C ALA A 207 12.06 27.98 10.28
N ASN A 208 13.03 28.50 11.04
CA ASN A 208 12.84 29.29 12.27
C ASN A 208 11.97 28.58 13.34
N ILE A 209 12.04 27.26 13.42
CA ILE A 209 11.43 26.50 14.52
C ILE A 209 12.35 26.61 15.72
N SER A 210 11.80 26.77 16.94
CA SER A 210 12.62 26.61 18.13
C SER A 210 13.15 25.17 18.20
N GLU A 211 14.43 25.03 18.47
CA GLU A 211 15.12 23.74 18.58
C GLU A 211 14.39 22.79 19.55
N ASP A 212 13.90 23.31 20.68
CA ASP A 212 13.10 22.56 21.65
C ASP A 212 11.82 21.95 21.05
N LEU A 213 11.12 22.69 20.19
CA LEU A 213 9.92 22.19 19.54
C LEU A 213 10.28 21.14 18.47
N ALA A 214 11.32 21.40 17.68
CA ALA A 214 11.80 20.46 16.68
C ALA A 214 12.21 19.12 17.31
N VAL A 215 12.98 19.16 18.41
CA VAL A 215 13.36 17.96 19.17
C VAL A 215 12.13 17.23 19.70
N LYS A 216 11.15 17.95 20.28
CA LYS A 216 9.91 17.33 20.76
C LYS A 216 9.14 16.63 19.64
N GLU A 217 8.98 17.28 18.49
CA GLU A 217 8.32 16.66 17.32
C GLU A 217 9.06 15.40 16.87
N LYS A 218 10.41 15.36 16.90
CA LYS A 218 11.19 14.17 16.52
C LYS A 218 11.09 13.05 17.55
N ILE A 219 11.11 13.38 18.84
CA ILE A 219 10.86 12.40 19.90
C ILE A 219 9.47 11.79 19.71
N GLY A 220 8.46 12.63 19.44
CA GLY A 220 7.11 12.19 19.13
C GLY A 220 7.03 11.29 17.90
N LEU A 221 7.73 11.62 16.82
CA LEU A 221 7.81 10.79 15.61
C LEU A 221 8.35 9.39 15.91
N PHE A 222 9.46 9.28 16.64
CA PHE A 222 10.01 7.97 16.94
C PHE A 222 9.19 7.19 17.97
N ASN A 223 8.52 7.88 18.90
CA ASN A 223 7.54 7.24 19.76
C ASN A 223 6.38 6.66 18.94
N PHE A 224 5.85 7.42 17.98
CA PHE A 224 4.82 6.97 17.04
C PHE A 224 5.26 5.71 16.29
N TYR A 225 6.42 5.75 15.61
CA TYR A 225 6.95 4.57 14.90
C TYR A 225 7.11 3.37 15.83
N SER A 226 7.64 3.59 17.02
CA SER A 226 7.93 2.50 17.96
C SER A 226 6.69 1.76 18.44
N GLU A 227 5.54 2.43 18.56
CA GLU A 227 4.31 1.77 18.97
C GLU A 227 3.54 1.23 17.78
N TYR A 228 3.36 2.06 16.76
CA TYR A 228 2.50 1.73 15.63
C TYR A 228 3.05 0.53 14.83
N ASP A 229 4.35 0.49 14.56
CA ASP A 229 4.95 -0.60 13.78
C ASP A 229 4.87 -1.95 14.51
N ILE A 230 5.01 -1.95 15.84
CA ILE A 230 4.86 -3.15 16.67
C ILE A 230 3.42 -3.63 16.62
N LEU A 231 2.46 -2.73 16.81
CA LEU A 231 1.03 -3.05 16.82
C LEU A 231 0.56 -3.55 15.45
N GLN A 232 0.96 -2.93 14.35
CA GLN A 232 0.69 -3.43 13.00
C GLN A 232 1.26 -4.83 12.79
N LYS A 233 2.51 -5.07 13.19
CA LYS A 233 3.16 -6.37 13.03
C LYS A 233 2.46 -7.46 13.83
N LEU A 234 2.05 -7.16 15.06
CA LEU A 234 1.28 -8.07 15.90
C LEU A 234 -0.13 -8.33 15.32
N ASN A 235 -0.79 -7.32 14.77
CA ASN A 235 -2.05 -7.50 14.05
C ASN A 235 -1.92 -8.43 12.84
N ALA A 236 -0.89 -8.25 12.01
CA ALA A 236 -0.61 -9.18 10.92
C ALA A 236 -0.23 -10.58 11.45
N GLY A 237 0.41 -10.65 12.62
CA GLY A 237 0.69 -11.88 13.34
C GLY A 237 -0.57 -12.62 13.77
N HIS A 238 -1.63 -11.90 14.13
CA HIS A 238 -2.89 -12.49 14.57
C HIS A 238 -3.54 -13.30 13.43
N LEU A 239 -3.60 -12.73 12.23
CA LEU A 239 -4.11 -13.44 11.04
C LEU A 239 -3.32 -14.72 10.76
N ARG A 240 -1.98 -14.68 10.89
CA ARG A 240 -1.14 -15.87 10.71
C ARG A 240 -1.38 -16.92 11.80
N TYR A 241 -1.70 -16.49 13.02
CA TYR A 241 -1.96 -17.38 14.14
C TYR A 241 -3.34 -18.05 14.03
N GLU A 242 -4.35 -17.33 13.52
CA GLU A 242 -5.65 -17.91 13.20
C GLU A 242 -5.57 -18.98 12.11
N GLN A 243 -4.66 -18.78 11.13
CA GLN A 243 -4.41 -19.75 10.06
C GLN A 243 -3.63 -20.97 10.54
N ASP A 244 -2.66 -20.77 11.44
CA ASP A 244 -1.79 -21.81 11.97
C ASP A 244 -1.40 -21.51 13.44
N PRO A 245 -2.13 -22.08 14.41
CA PRO A 245 -1.86 -21.87 15.84
C PRO A 245 -0.52 -22.43 16.33
N GLU A 246 0.14 -23.30 15.57
CA GLU A 246 1.47 -23.82 15.92
C GLU A 246 2.60 -22.88 15.47
N ARG A 247 2.27 -21.88 14.64
CA ARG A 247 3.23 -20.93 14.11
C ARG A 247 3.68 -19.92 15.16
N LEU A 248 4.99 -19.71 15.24
CA LEU A 248 5.58 -18.61 16.02
C LEU A 248 5.38 -17.27 15.27
N VAL A 249 4.34 -16.52 15.62
CA VAL A 249 3.91 -15.32 14.89
C VAL A 249 4.56 -14.00 15.33
N ALA A 250 5.26 -14.00 16.47
CA ALA A 250 5.87 -12.83 17.12
C ALA A 250 7.32 -13.09 17.57
N ARG A 251 8.10 -13.89 16.81
CA ARG A 251 9.48 -14.28 17.13
C ARG A 251 10.43 -13.12 17.48
N ASN A 252 10.15 -11.91 16.99
CA ASN A 252 10.94 -10.72 17.30
C ASN A 252 10.90 -10.37 18.80
N PHE A 253 9.84 -10.75 19.54
CA PHE A 253 9.79 -10.60 21.00
C PHE A 253 10.78 -11.51 21.74
N GLU A 254 11.22 -12.61 21.10
CA GLU A 254 12.30 -13.47 21.59
C GLU A 254 13.70 -12.95 21.24
N HIS A 255 13.77 -11.87 20.47
CA HIS A 255 15.04 -11.29 20.10
C HIS A 255 15.42 -10.22 21.14
N PRO A 256 16.65 -10.24 21.68
CA PRO A 256 17.11 -9.25 22.65
C PRO A 256 17.07 -7.81 22.11
N PHE A 257 17.14 -7.67 20.78
CA PHE A 257 17.26 -6.36 20.15
C PHE A 257 16.03 -5.95 19.34
N LEU A 258 15.14 -6.89 18.99
CA LEU A 258 13.95 -6.60 18.17
C LEU A 258 12.66 -6.67 19.00
N GLY A 259 12.76 -6.52 20.32
CA GLY A 259 11.60 -6.36 21.19
C GLY A 259 11.05 -4.92 21.20
N PRO A 260 10.09 -4.61 22.07
CA PRO A 260 9.54 -3.26 22.20
C PRO A 260 10.55 -2.19 22.61
N MET A 261 10.24 -0.93 22.29
CA MET A 261 11.02 0.22 22.75
C MET A 261 10.93 0.34 24.27
N THR A 262 12.02 0.03 24.97
CA THR A 262 12.05 0.08 26.45
C THR A 262 12.37 1.49 26.94
N SER A 263 12.03 1.78 28.20
CA SER A 263 12.39 3.05 28.85
C SER A 263 13.87 3.39 28.79
N ALA A 264 14.77 2.39 28.80
CA ALA A 264 16.20 2.63 28.68
C ALA A 264 16.58 3.07 27.25
N LYS A 265 16.11 2.34 26.24
CA LYS A 265 16.34 2.67 24.83
C LYS A 265 15.75 4.03 24.46
N GLN A 266 14.54 4.34 24.93
CA GLN A 266 13.87 5.62 24.65
C GLN A 266 14.61 6.80 25.29
N ARG A 267 15.14 6.65 26.52
CA ARG A 267 15.97 7.71 27.14
C ARG A 267 17.23 7.98 26.33
N GLN A 268 17.91 6.93 25.87
CA GLN A 268 19.12 7.06 25.06
C GLN A 268 18.80 7.71 23.69
N LEU A 269 17.72 7.30 23.04
CA LEU A 269 17.23 7.92 21.81
C LEU A 269 16.97 9.42 22.01
N ASN A 270 16.25 9.79 23.05
CA ASN A 270 15.92 11.18 23.36
C ASN A 270 17.18 12.01 23.63
N GLN A 271 18.17 11.45 24.33
CA GLN A 271 19.45 12.10 24.57
C GLN A 271 20.20 12.33 23.26
N MET A 272 20.22 11.35 22.35
CA MET A 272 20.92 11.48 21.07
C MET A 272 20.21 12.42 20.10
N LEU A 273 18.88 12.44 20.07
CA LEU A 273 18.14 13.41 19.27
C LEU A 273 18.41 14.85 19.74
N ARG A 274 18.51 15.07 21.06
CA ARG A 274 18.90 16.37 21.64
C ARG A 274 20.33 16.75 21.27
N ALA A 275 21.29 15.86 21.52
CA ALA A 275 22.69 16.08 21.18
C ALA A 275 22.87 16.42 19.70
N ASN A 276 22.22 15.68 18.80
CA ASN A 276 22.35 15.94 17.37
C ASN A 276 21.67 17.26 16.95
N ALA A 277 20.57 17.64 17.59
CA ALA A 277 19.95 18.95 17.35
C ALA A 277 20.88 20.12 17.70
N HIS A 278 21.73 19.96 18.71
CA HIS A 278 22.76 20.93 19.12
C HIS A 278 24.08 20.82 18.33
N GLY A 279 24.22 19.82 17.45
CA GLY A 279 25.46 19.56 16.70
C GLY A 279 26.57 18.88 17.54
N ASP A 280 26.22 18.28 18.69
CA ASP A 280 27.18 17.61 19.56
C ASP A 280 27.73 16.32 18.92
N LYS A 281 29.03 16.06 19.12
CA LYS A 281 29.69 14.84 18.61
C LYS A 281 29.42 13.66 19.53
N PHE A 282 28.99 12.55 18.94
CA PHE A 282 29.02 11.26 19.62
C PHE A 282 30.43 10.69 19.54
N ASP A 283 30.93 10.17 20.65
CA ASP A 283 32.17 9.41 20.66
C ASP A 283 31.98 8.05 19.98
N ASP A 284 33.07 7.49 19.45
CA ASP A 284 33.04 6.23 18.70
C ASP A 284 32.46 5.08 19.53
N ALA A 285 32.70 5.05 20.85
CA ALA A 285 32.15 4.01 21.72
C ALA A 285 30.63 4.13 21.86
N SER A 286 30.09 5.34 21.97
CA SER A 286 28.64 5.59 21.96
C SER A 286 28.00 5.15 20.63
N LEU A 287 28.65 5.42 19.48
CA LEU A 287 28.17 4.97 18.17
C LEU A 287 28.29 3.45 18.00
N GLU A 288 29.38 2.86 18.48
CA GLU A 288 29.60 1.42 18.47
C GLU A 288 28.53 0.69 19.27
N VAL A 289 28.12 1.24 20.41
CA VAL A 289 27.02 0.70 21.24
C VAL A 289 25.66 0.69 20.51
N ILE A 290 25.42 1.64 19.60
CA ILE A 290 24.19 1.71 18.78
C ILE A 290 24.28 0.79 17.57
N SER A 291 25.45 0.75 16.91
CA SER A 291 25.73 -0.15 15.80
C SER A 291 25.73 -1.62 16.25
N GLY A 292 26.12 -1.81 17.51
CA GLY A 292 26.23 -3.05 18.22
C GLY A 292 24.88 -3.56 18.69
N LEU A 293 24.92 -4.76 19.26
CA LEU A 293 23.76 -5.59 19.44
C LEU A 293 22.81 -5.02 20.52
N GLU A 294 23.32 -4.61 21.69
CA GLU A 294 22.51 -4.49 22.92
C GLU A 294 21.67 -3.22 23.08
N ASN A 295 22.11 -2.09 22.50
CA ASN A 295 21.46 -0.79 22.64
C ASN A 295 21.09 -0.16 21.30
N SER A 296 21.11 -0.94 20.22
CA SER A 296 20.56 -0.46 18.96
C SER A 296 19.12 0.01 19.16
N PHE A 297 18.77 1.13 18.55
CA PHE A 297 17.38 1.62 18.48
C PHE A 297 16.48 0.69 17.67
N LYS A 298 17.00 -0.45 17.23
CA LYS A 298 16.23 -1.56 16.70
C LYS A 298 15.19 -1.95 17.76
N TYR A 299 13.96 -2.03 17.32
CA TYR A 299 12.82 -2.64 18.00
C TYR A 299 12.08 -3.50 16.97
N THR A 300 10.97 -4.12 17.34
CA THR A 300 10.18 -5.08 16.54
C THR A 300 9.88 -4.58 15.12
N GLY A 301 10.86 -4.74 14.24
CA GLY A 301 10.77 -4.51 12.81
C GLY A 301 10.06 -3.25 12.37
N GLY A 302 10.62 -2.07 12.67
CA GLY A 302 10.04 -0.78 12.30
C GLY A 302 11.05 0.21 11.72
N THR A 303 10.62 1.45 11.55
CA THR A 303 11.49 2.59 11.17
C THR A 303 12.29 3.07 12.37
N VAL A 304 13.63 3.09 12.29
CA VAL A 304 14.53 3.41 13.42
C VAL A 304 15.56 4.48 13.05
N TYR A 305 16.02 5.24 14.04
CA TYR A 305 17.13 6.19 13.87
C TYR A 305 18.48 5.44 13.85
N ARG A 306 19.38 5.80 12.93
CA ARG A 306 20.72 5.19 12.76
C ARG A 306 21.83 6.26 12.74
N PRO A 307 22.17 6.87 13.89
CA PRO A 307 23.27 7.83 13.98
C PRO A 307 24.64 7.20 13.68
N ASP A 308 24.74 5.88 13.65
CA ASP A 308 25.99 5.13 13.44
C ASP A 308 26.40 4.98 11.96
N ILE A 309 25.50 5.16 10.99
CA ILE A 309 25.78 4.90 9.57
C ILE A 309 26.50 6.09 8.88
N LEU A 310 26.24 7.33 9.29
CA LEU A 310 26.89 8.55 8.75
C LEU A 310 27.13 9.64 9.82
N GLY A 311 26.99 9.29 11.11
CA GLY A 311 27.34 10.18 12.21
C GLY A 311 26.59 11.51 12.20
N GLN A 312 27.36 12.58 12.22
CA GLN A 312 26.86 13.96 12.24
C GLN A 312 26.58 14.53 10.85
N GLU A 313 27.01 13.86 9.79
CA GLU A 313 26.88 14.40 8.43
C GLU A 313 25.43 14.33 7.95
N ARG A 314 24.71 13.28 8.35
CA ARG A 314 23.35 12.99 7.90
C ARG A 314 22.54 12.30 8.98
N ILE A 315 21.28 12.68 9.10
CA ILE A 315 20.27 11.92 9.84
C ILE A 315 19.86 10.75 8.96
N VAL A 316 20.03 9.53 9.47
CA VAL A 316 19.63 8.31 8.77
C VAL A 316 18.49 7.64 9.53
N LEU A 317 17.40 7.35 8.81
CA LEU A 317 16.35 6.44 9.26
C LEU A 317 16.46 5.16 8.47
N GLU A 318 16.37 4.03 9.16
CA GLU A 318 16.35 2.70 8.57
C GLU A 318 14.97 2.08 8.75
N VAL A 319 14.38 1.61 7.65
CA VAL A 319 13.12 0.89 7.59
C VAL A 319 13.43 -0.60 7.44
N ARG A 320 13.01 -1.40 8.42
CA ARG A 320 13.32 -2.84 8.49
C ARG A 320 12.08 -3.73 8.40
N ASP A 321 12.35 -5.04 8.37
CA ASP A 321 11.41 -6.15 8.67
C ASP A 321 10.28 -6.34 7.66
N ALA A 322 10.53 -5.89 6.44
CA ALA A 322 9.75 -6.25 5.27
C ALA A 322 10.30 -7.54 4.63
N HIS A 323 10.45 -8.59 5.45
CA HIS A 323 11.04 -9.86 5.01
C HIS A 323 10.25 -10.43 3.84
N LYS A 324 10.86 -10.44 2.66
CA LYS A 324 10.23 -10.88 1.42
C LYS A 324 8.88 -10.22 1.15
N ASN A 325 8.76 -8.93 1.51
CA ASN A 325 7.56 -8.14 1.27
C ASN A 325 7.92 -6.72 0.84
N PHE A 326 8.23 -6.55 -0.45
CA PHE A 326 8.64 -5.26 -0.99
C PHE A 326 7.57 -4.18 -0.84
N THR A 327 6.30 -4.54 -0.94
CA THR A 327 5.18 -3.60 -0.75
C THR A 327 5.22 -2.98 0.65
N LEU A 328 5.39 -3.80 1.69
CA LEU A 328 5.47 -3.31 3.07
C LEU A 328 6.71 -2.43 3.29
N LEU A 329 7.86 -2.79 2.69
CA LEU A 329 9.08 -1.96 2.78
C LEU A 329 8.84 -0.58 2.15
N SER A 330 8.26 -0.60 0.95
CA SER A 330 7.98 0.58 0.14
C SER A 330 7.02 1.52 0.86
N ASP A 331 5.93 0.99 1.42
CA ASP A 331 4.93 1.75 2.17
C ASP A 331 5.53 2.45 3.40
N ARG A 332 6.30 1.72 4.21
CA ARG A 332 6.96 2.30 5.40
C ARG A 332 8.04 3.33 5.04
N LEU A 333 8.74 3.13 3.92
CA LEU A 333 9.70 4.10 3.40
C LEU A 333 9.00 5.36 2.88
N LEU A 334 7.84 5.22 2.24
CA LEU A 334 7.00 6.34 1.79
C LEU A 334 6.51 7.19 2.95
N ARG A 335 6.01 6.57 4.03
CA ARG A 335 5.65 7.26 5.27
C ARG A 335 6.83 8.06 5.84
N SER A 336 8.01 7.45 5.85
CA SER A 336 9.23 8.10 6.34
C SER A 336 9.66 9.27 5.44
N LEU A 337 9.59 9.09 4.12
CA LEU A 337 9.83 10.12 3.12
C LEU A 337 8.88 11.31 3.30
N TYR A 338 7.60 11.04 3.52
CA TYR A 338 6.60 12.07 3.77
C TYR A 338 6.98 12.95 4.96
N PHE A 339 7.29 12.36 6.13
CA PHE A 339 7.66 13.13 7.31
C PHE A 339 8.97 13.91 7.14
N MET A 340 9.92 13.36 6.37
CA MET A 340 11.17 14.04 6.06
C MET A 340 10.95 15.27 5.17
N GLN A 341 10.02 15.19 4.22
CA GLN A 341 9.72 16.28 3.27
C GLN A 341 8.80 17.35 3.84
N HIS A 342 7.85 16.96 4.69
CA HIS A 342 6.75 17.82 5.10
C HIS A 342 6.79 18.27 6.56
N GLY A 343 7.76 17.77 7.32
CA GLY A 343 7.88 18.03 8.73
C GLY A 343 7.00 17.12 9.58
N THR A 344 7.10 17.34 10.88
CA THR A 344 6.58 16.46 11.95
C THR A 344 5.65 17.19 12.90
N GLY A 345 5.08 18.32 12.45
CA GLY A 345 4.19 19.13 13.27
C GLY A 345 2.96 18.35 13.73
N GLY A 346 2.60 18.49 15.01
CA GLY A 346 1.51 17.74 15.63
C GLY A 346 1.96 16.46 16.33
N LEU A 347 3.16 15.94 16.01
CA LEU A 347 3.73 14.79 16.72
C LEU A 347 4.34 15.17 18.07
N ASP A 348 4.54 16.45 18.37
CA ASP A 348 5.02 16.90 19.67
C ASP A 348 4.10 16.48 20.84
N GLU A 349 2.80 16.28 20.57
CA GLU A 349 1.84 15.69 21.53
C GLU A 349 2.25 14.27 21.95
N LEU A 350 2.97 13.54 21.08
CA LEU A 350 3.46 12.18 21.35
C LEU A 350 4.83 12.16 22.03
N ALA A 351 5.47 13.31 22.27
CA ALA A 351 6.80 13.34 22.86
C ALA A 351 6.83 12.80 24.30
N SER A 352 5.70 12.87 25.00
CA SER A 352 5.54 12.46 26.40
C SER A 352 4.93 11.07 26.57
N LEU A 353 4.74 10.29 25.49
CA LEU A 353 4.20 8.93 25.60
C LEU A 353 4.98 8.09 26.63
N LYS A 354 4.27 7.49 27.59
CA LYS A 354 4.88 6.66 28.64
C LYS A 354 5.67 5.52 28.04
N SER A 355 6.92 5.39 28.44
CA SER A 355 7.79 4.31 28.01
C SER A 355 7.37 2.93 28.54
N PHE A 356 7.66 1.86 27.81
CA PHE A 356 7.52 0.49 28.32
C PHE A 356 8.59 0.19 29.38
N HIS A 357 8.15 -0.11 30.61
CA HIS A 357 9.03 -0.36 31.76
C HIS A 357 9.13 -1.86 32.04
N LEU A 358 10.17 -2.49 31.47
CA LEU A 358 10.40 -3.94 31.55
C LEU A 358 10.11 -4.56 32.93
N ASP A 359 10.66 -4.02 34.02
CA ASP A 359 10.45 -4.63 35.34
C ASP A 359 9.07 -4.33 35.94
N ASN A 360 8.62 -3.08 35.84
CA ASN A 360 7.35 -2.65 36.44
C ASN A 360 6.16 -3.30 35.74
N ASP A 361 6.20 -3.36 34.41
CA ASP A 361 5.13 -3.96 33.61
C ASP A 361 5.15 -5.49 33.73
N PHE A 362 6.35 -6.10 33.76
CA PHE A 362 6.45 -7.54 34.02
C PHE A 362 5.95 -7.90 35.42
N ALA A 363 6.17 -7.04 36.43
CA ALA A 363 5.66 -7.25 37.78
C ALA A 363 4.13 -7.23 37.90
N LYS A 364 3.40 -6.73 36.89
CA LYS A 364 1.93 -6.79 36.84
C LYS A 364 1.41 -8.20 36.50
N LEU A 365 2.23 -9.05 35.88
CA LEU A 365 1.85 -10.43 35.58
C LEU A 365 1.85 -11.30 36.85
N PRO A 366 0.95 -12.30 36.96
CA PRO A 366 0.93 -13.26 38.06
C PRO A 366 2.28 -13.98 38.24
N LYS A 367 2.67 -14.27 39.49
CA LYS A 367 3.98 -14.87 39.79
C LYS A 367 4.22 -16.18 39.03
N ASN A 368 3.22 -17.06 38.98
CA ASN A 368 3.29 -18.32 38.23
C ASN A 368 3.56 -18.10 36.74
N VAL A 369 2.89 -17.13 36.11
CA VAL A 369 3.10 -16.77 34.71
C VAL A 369 4.52 -16.24 34.50
N ARG A 370 4.99 -15.35 35.38
CA ARG A 370 6.36 -14.81 35.32
C ARG A 370 7.43 -15.89 35.40
N ASP A 371 7.24 -16.86 36.28
CA ASP A 371 8.18 -17.96 36.48
C ASP A 371 8.25 -18.86 35.22
N GLU A 372 7.11 -19.16 34.58
CA GLU A 372 7.12 -19.92 33.31
C GLU A 372 7.67 -19.13 32.12
N LEU A 373 7.37 -17.84 32.01
CA LEU A 373 7.93 -17.00 30.94
C LEU A 373 9.46 -16.97 31.00
N LYS A 374 10.05 -16.86 32.21
CA LYS A 374 11.51 -16.96 32.41
C LYS A 374 12.08 -18.31 31.98
N ARG A 375 11.33 -19.39 32.19
CA ARG A 375 11.74 -20.75 31.83
C ARG A 375 11.69 -20.98 30.32
N LEU A 376 10.59 -20.57 29.67
CA LEU A 376 10.37 -20.76 28.23
C LEU A 376 11.26 -19.85 27.38
N PHE A 377 11.45 -18.60 27.82
CA PHE A 377 12.19 -17.57 27.09
C PHE A 377 13.39 -17.10 27.94
N PRO A 378 14.39 -17.98 28.16
CA PRO A 378 15.51 -17.67 29.04
C PRO A 378 16.33 -16.48 28.53
N ASN A 379 17.09 -15.89 29.43
CA ASN A 379 18.03 -14.82 29.13
C ASN A 379 18.98 -15.22 27.97
N LYS A 380 19.23 -14.29 27.05
CA LYS A 380 20.00 -14.54 25.82
C LYS A 380 21.51 -14.26 25.95
N ALA A 381 22.03 -14.01 27.15
CA ALA A 381 23.45 -13.89 27.41
C ALA A 381 24.20 -15.15 26.98
N ASN A 382 25.17 -15.00 26.08
CA ASN A 382 26.03 -16.09 25.68
C ASN A 382 27.11 -16.29 26.76
N PRO A 383 27.21 -17.48 27.39
CA PRO A 383 28.12 -17.72 28.50
C PRO A 383 29.61 -17.53 28.17
N GLN A 384 29.98 -17.42 26.88
CA GLN A 384 31.34 -17.15 26.44
C GLN A 384 31.76 -15.68 26.56
N TYR A 385 30.83 -14.75 26.78
CA TYR A 385 31.11 -13.33 26.94
C TYR A 385 30.86 -12.84 28.37
N THR A 386 31.60 -11.81 28.76
CA THR A 386 31.38 -11.12 30.03
C THR A 386 30.44 -9.94 29.79
N TYR A 387 29.31 -9.95 30.47
CA TYR A 387 28.30 -8.88 30.39
C TYR A 387 28.22 -8.12 31.71
N THR A 388 28.04 -6.80 31.64
CA THR A 388 27.66 -5.97 32.77
C THR A 388 26.24 -6.30 33.24
N ALA A 389 25.86 -5.82 34.43
CA ALA A 389 24.51 -6.04 34.96
C ALA A 389 23.42 -5.41 34.08
N ALA A 390 23.72 -4.27 33.45
CA ALA A 390 22.78 -3.59 32.55
C ALA A 390 22.57 -4.38 31.26
N GLU A 391 23.65 -4.92 30.68
CA GLU A 391 23.64 -5.72 29.46
C GLU A 391 22.88 -7.04 29.68
N LYS A 392 23.16 -7.76 30.79
CA LYS A 392 22.38 -8.95 31.15
C LYS A 392 20.89 -8.66 31.26
N LYS A 393 20.53 -7.50 31.81
CA LYS A 393 19.12 -7.09 31.94
C LYS A 393 18.47 -6.79 30.59
N ALA A 394 19.20 -6.23 29.63
CA ALA A 394 18.71 -6.04 28.26
C ALA A 394 18.44 -7.38 27.54
N LEU A 395 19.15 -8.45 27.95
CA LEU A 395 19.00 -9.80 27.41
C LEU A 395 17.87 -10.63 28.09
N ASP A 396 17.13 -10.05 29.05
CA ASP A 396 15.95 -10.65 29.69
C ASP A 396 14.70 -10.59 28.76
N ILE A 397 14.76 -11.26 27.61
CA ILE A 397 13.71 -11.23 26.58
C ILE A 397 12.32 -11.64 27.07
N PHE A 398 12.21 -12.47 28.11
CA PHE A 398 10.93 -12.88 28.69
C PHE A 398 10.11 -11.67 29.18
N LYS A 399 10.76 -10.55 29.51
CA LYS A 399 10.08 -9.32 29.93
C LYS A 399 9.37 -8.63 28.78
N ASN A 400 9.78 -8.85 27.52
CA ASN A 400 9.10 -8.27 26.35
C ASN A 400 7.64 -8.69 26.26
N PHE A 401 7.29 -9.90 26.75
CA PHE A 401 5.91 -10.39 26.81
C PHE A 401 5.02 -9.62 27.79
N ALA A 402 5.58 -8.71 28.61
CA ALA A 402 4.79 -7.79 29.42
C ALA A 402 4.33 -6.53 28.67
N TYR A 403 4.67 -6.38 27.39
CA TYR A 403 4.28 -5.21 26.59
C TYR A 403 2.79 -4.85 26.67
N PRO A 404 1.83 -5.81 26.62
CA PRO A 404 0.42 -5.49 26.80
C PRO A 404 0.10 -4.81 28.12
N MET A 405 0.87 -5.09 29.19
CA MET A 405 0.59 -4.64 30.56
C MET A 405 1.01 -3.21 30.86
N ARG A 406 1.62 -2.50 29.89
CA ARG A 406 1.94 -1.09 30.05
C ARG A 406 0.68 -0.24 30.27
N ASP A 407 0.88 0.96 30.77
CA ASP A 407 -0.19 1.95 30.88
C ASP A 407 -0.44 2.64 29.53
N TRP A 408 -1.60 2.36 28.95
CA TRP A 408 -2.04 2.93 27.67
C TRP A 408 -2.82 4.25 27.82
N GLY A 409 -3.15 4.69 29.04
CA GLY A 409 -4.01 5.85 29.27
C GLY A 409 -3.52 7.11 28.55
N GLU A 410 -2.28 7.52 28.83
CA GLU A 410 -1.67 8.70 28.18
C GLU A 410 -1.48 8.52 26.66
N HIS A 411 -1.36 7.28 26.17
CA HIS A 411 -1.32 7.03 24.73
C HIS A 411 -2.66 7.33 24.09
N LEU A 412 -3.74 6.78 24.66
CA LEU A 412 -5.10 7.00 24.19
C LEU A 412 -5.53 8.46 24.28
N GLU A 413 -5.09 9.18 25.31
CA GLU A 413 -5.30 10.64 25.42
C GLU A 413 -4.57 11.39 24.30
N ALA A 414 -3.27 11.12 24.11
CA ALA A 414 -2.46 11.80 23.11
C ALA A 414 -2.95 11.53 21.68
N ILE A 415 -3.37 10.30 21.37
CA ILE A 415 -3.92 9.95 20.04
C ILE A 415 -5.42 10.22 19.90
N LYS A 416 -6.06 10.83 20.91
CA LYS A 416 -7.50 11.18 20.92
C LYS A 416 -8.44 9.98 20.75
N ALA A 417 -8.04 8.81 21.26
CA ALA A 417 -8.76 7.54 21.18
C ALA A 417 -9.23 7.03 22.55
N THR A 418 -9.54 7.91 23.50
CA THR A 418 -10.00 7.52 24.85
C THR A 418 -11.28 6.68 24.84
N SER A 419 -12.08 6.75 23.76
CA SER A 419 -13.27 5.92 23.55
C SER A 419 -13.00 4.41 23.53
N ILE A 420 -11.77 3.98 23.22
CA ILE A 420 -11.39 2.55 23.22
C ILE A 420 -10.76 2.07 24.53
N ALA A 421 -10.63 2.91 25.56
CA ALA A 421 -9.97 2.56 26.83
C ALA A 421 -10.51 1.27 27.46
N ASN A 422 -11.83 1.10 27.48
CA ASN A 422 -12.47 -0.12 28.01
C ASN A 422 -12.09 -1.36 27.18
N LYS A 423 -11.94 -1.24 25.85
CA LYS A 423 -11.52 -2.36 24.99
C LYS A 423 -10.07 -2.75 25.25
N VAL A 424 -9.20 -1.75 25.47
CA VAL A 424 -7.80 -1.99 25.85
C VAL A 424 -7.72 -2.75 27.17
N GLN A 425 -8.46 -2.30 28.20
CA GLN A 425 -8.49 -2.99 29.50
C GLN A 425 -9.01 -4.43 29.38
N GLN A 426 -10.11 -4.64 28.64
CA GLN A 426 -10.63 -5.99 28.38
C GLN A 426 -9.61 -6.88 27.67
N ALA A 427 -8.86 -6.33 26.71
CA ALA A 427 -7.81 -7.07 26.01
C ALA A 427 -6.63 -7.41 26.94
N GLN A 428 -6.26 -6.53 27.87
CA GLN A 428 -5.24 -6.81 28.90
C GLN A 428 -5.69 -7.93 29.85
N ASP A 429 -6.93 -7.88 30.33
CA ASP A 429 -7.47 -8.89 31.23
C ASP A 429 -7.54 -10.26 30.53
N ALA A 430 -7.99 -10.29 29.27
CA ALA A 430 -8.02 -11.49 28.44
C ALA A 430 -6.62 -12.05 28.19
N TYR A 431 -5.62 -11.18 27.97
CA TYR A 431 -4.23 -11.58 27.80
C TYR A 431 -3.69 -12.29 29.05
N VAL A 432 -3.88 -11.70 30.24
CA VAL A 432 -3.45 -12.28 31.52
C VAL A 432 -4.14 -13.61 31.81
N ALA A 433 -5.45 -13.69 31.54
CA ALA A 433 -6.22 -14.92 31.69
C ALA A 433 -5.68 -16.04 30.77
N LYS A 434 -5.40 -15.71 29.50
CA LYS A 434 -4.85 -16.66 28.53
C LYS A 434 -3.45 -17.16 28.93
N LEU A 435 -2.56 -16.27 29.38
CA LEU A 435 -1.24 -16.69 29.88
C LEU A 435 -1.34 -17.61 31.11
N SER A 436 -2.29 -17.34 32.00
CA SER A 436 -2.53 -18.14 33.19
C SER A 436 -3.05 -19.54 32.84
N ASP A 437 -3.96 -19.64 31.87
CA ASP A 437 -4.44 -20.91 31.32
C ASP A 437 -3.32 -21.72 30.65
N ILE A 438 -2.51 -21.10 29.79
CA ILE A 438 -1.34 -21.74 29.16
C ILE A 438 -0.41 -22.30 30.24
N THR A 439 -0.09 -21.48 31.26
CA THR A 439 0.76 -21.90 32.39
C THR A 439 0.18 -23.11 33.15
N ALA A 440 -1.14 -23.14 33.36
CA ALA A 440 -1.80 -24.26 34.03
C ALA A 440 -1.72 -25.54 33.18
N ARG A 441 -1.97 -25.44 31.88
CA ARG A 441 -1.88 -26.57 30.93
C ARG A 441 -0.46 -27.09 30.76
N MET A 442 0.54 -26.23 30.81
CA MET A 442 1.95 -26.65 30.83
C MET A 442 2.29 -27.45 32.09
N ARG A 443 1.86 -26.97 33.27
CA ARG A 443 2.15 -27.63 34.55
C ARG A 443 1.45 -28.96 34.72
N SER A 444 0.28 -29.14 34.10
CA SER A 444 -0.41 -30.43 34.04
C SER A 444 0.14 -31.37 32.96
N GLY A 445 1.07 -30.90 32.11
CA GLY A 445 1.62 -31.66 30.98
C GLY A 445 0.66 -31.78 29.79
N ALA A 446 -0.39 -30.97 29.72
CA ALA A 446 -1.37 -30.98 28.62
C ALA A 446 -0.84 -30.35 27.33
N ILE A 447 0.18 -29.48 27.42
CA ILE A 447 0.91 -28.90 26.29
C ILE A 447 2.41 -28.90 26.59
N ASP A 448 3.23 -29.03 25.55
CA ASP A 448 4.68 -28.93 25.66
C ASP A 448 5.19 -27.48 25.52
N ASP A 449 6.51 -27.31 25.64
CA ASP A 449 7.15 -26.00 25.56
C ASP A 449 7.02 -25.34 24.17
N GLN A 450 6.96 -26.13 23.09
CA GLN A 450 6.86 -25.59 21.73
C GLN A 450 5.45 -25.02 21.49
N HIS A 451 4.41 -25.77 21.84
CA HIS A 451 3.03 -25.33 21.76
C HIS A 451 2.78 -24.14 22.69
N ALA A 452 3.32 -24.16 23.92
CA ALA A 452 3.21 -23.03 24.83
C ALA A 452 3.84 -21.75 24.26
N LYS A 453 5.00 -21.84 23.60
CA LYS A 453 5.62 -20.67 22.95
C LYS A 453 4.75 -20.09 21.84
N ALA A 454 4.17 -20.96 20.99
CA ALA A 454 3.26 -20.53 19.94
C ALA A 454 2.02 -19.85 20.51
N GLU A 455 1.36 -20.45 21.52
CA GLU A 455 0.18 -19.87 22.15
C GLU A 455 0.47 -18.55 22.88
N ILE A 456 1.63 -18.38 23.50
CA ILE A 456 2.02 -17.12 24.16
C ILE A 456 2.22 -16.00 23.13
N GLN A 457 2.86 -16.31 22.00
CA GLN A 457 2.99 -15.35 20.89
C GLN A 457 1.64 -15.04 20.24
N GLY A 458 0.76 -16.04 20.11
CA GLY A 458 -0.62 -15.88 19.68
C GLY A 458 -1.41 -14.96 20.59
N ALA A 459 -1.31 -15.13 21.91
CA ALA A 459 -1.96 -14.26 22.90
C ALA A 459 -1.51 -12.79 22.76
N LEU A 460 -0.23 -12.56 22.46
CA LEU A 460 0.30 -11.22 22.22
C LEU A 460 -0.27 -10.59 20.93
N ALA A 461 -0.40 -11.38 19.87
CA ALA A 461 -1.02 -10.95 18.61
C ALA A 461 -2.53 -10.68 18.77
N GLU A 462 -3.25 -11.53 19.51
CA GLU A 462 -4.65 -11.34 19.86
C GLU A 462 -4.88 -10.06 20.66
N PHE A 463 -3.99 -9.72 21.61
CA PHE A 463 -4.08 -8.46 22.35
C PHE A 463 -4.05 -7.25 21.41
N ALA A 464 -3.10 -7.21 20.45
CA ALA A 464 -2.99 -6.11 19.50
C ALA A 464 -4.29 -5.97 18.66
N ASN A 465 -4.86 -7.08 18.21
CA ASN A 465 -6.08 -7.06 17.40
C ASN A 465 -7.32 -6.65 18.21
N LYS A 466 -7.49 -7.22 19.41
CA LYS A 466 -8.67 -7.00 20.26
C LYS A 466 -8.68 -5.62 20.90
N SER A 467 -7.51 -5.08 21.25
CA SER A 467 -7.38 -3.74 21.84
C SER A 467 -7.74 -2.60 20.88
N LYS A 468 -7.66 -2.83 19.56
CA LYS A 468 -7.84 -1.82 18.50
C LYS A 468 -6.84 -0.67 18.57
N LEU A 469 -5.73 -0.83 19.29
CA LEU A 469 -4.67 0.18 19.38
C LEU A 469 -4.03 0.47 18.02
N ALA A 470 -3.74 -0.54 17.20
CA ALA A 470 -3.14 -0.31 15.89
C ALA A 470 -4.03 0.58 15.01
N LYS A 471 -5.35 0.31 14.99
CA LYS A 471 -6.30 1.13 14.24
C LYS A 471 -6.41 2.55 14.82
N ALA A 472 -6.32 2.72 16.14
CA ALA A 472 -6.28 4.06 16.74
C ALA A 472 -5.02 4.85 16.34
N PHE A 473 -3.87 4.19 16.23
CA PHE A 473 -2.64 4.83 15.73
C PHE A 473 -2.73 5.13 14.24
N GLU A 474 -3.32 4.25 13.44
CA GLU A 474 -3.64 4.47 12.02
C GLU A 474 -4.62 5.63 11.85
N ASP A 475 -5.68 5.70 12.65
CA ASP A 475 -6.63 6.82 12.63
C ASP A 475 -5.93 8.12 13.05
N TYR A 476 -5.01 8.08 14.02
CA TYR A 476 -4.21 9.24 14.40
C TYR A 476 -3.26 9.68 13.27
N GLU A 477 -2.62 8.71 12.61
CA GLU A 477 -1.84 8.92 11.40
C GLU A 477 -2.70 9.63 10.35
N GLU A 478 -3.88 9.09 10.05
CA GLU A 478 -4.81 9.70 9.12
C GLU A 478 -5.26 11.10 9.53
N ASN A 479 -5.56 11.31 10.81
CA ASN A 479 -6.15 12.55 11.30
C ASN A 479 -5.13 13.68 11.50
N VAL A 480 -3.92 13.36 11.99
CA VAL A 480 -2.87 14.37 12.22
C VAL A 480 -2.07 14.62 10.96
N ILE A 481 -1.89 13.60 10.11
CA ILE A 481 -1.05 13.69 8.92
C ILE A 481 -1.85 14.06 7.67
N PHE A 482 -3.07 13.54 7.52
CA PHE A 482 -3.84 13.64 6.28
C PHE A 482 -5.18 14.42 6.39
N THR A 483 -5.57 14.91 7.57
CA THR A 483 -6.76 15.78 7.72
C THR A 483 -6.45 17.21 8.20
N ALA A 484 -6.20 18.10 7.25
CA ALA A 484 -7.08 19.27 7.17
C ALA A 484 -8.26 18.83 6.28
N GLU A 485 -9.41 18.56 6.91
CA GLU A 485 -10.71 18.22 6.29
C GLU A 485 -10.78 16.90 5.49
N ARG A 486 -11.22 15.81 6.15
CA ARG A 486 -11.83 14.66 5.46
C ARG A 486 -13.22 14.35 6.02
N GLY A 487 -14.20 14.63 5.18
CA GLY A 487 -15.44 13.86 5.10
C GLY A 487 -15.78 13.43 3.67
N SER A 488 -14.96 13.75 2.65
CA SER A 488 -15.32 13.53 1.24
C SER A 488 -14.14 13.45 0.24
N SER A 489 -12.89 13.67 0.66
CA SER A 489 -11.81 13.97 -0.30
C SER A 489 -10.86 12.83 -0.70
N ILE A 490 -10.76 11.72 0.06
CA ILE A 490 -9.90 10.59 -0.37
C ILE A 490 -10.54 9.80 -1.51
N ASP A 491 -11.82 9.45 -1.35
CA ASP A 491 -12.58 8.81 -2.40
C ASP A 491 -12.80 9.75 -3.57
N SER A 492 -12.76 11.08 -3.39
CA SER A 492 -12.79 12.00 -4.52
C SER A 492 -11.45 12.11 -5.24
N VAL A 493 -10.31 11.98 -4.55
CA VAL A 493 -8.98 12.17 -5.14
C VAL A 493 -8.42 10.89 -5.78
N ILE A 494 -8.53 9.72 -5.14
CA ILE A 494 -8.22 8.44 -5.80
C ILE A 494 -9.05 8.32 -7.08
N ARG A 495 -10.30 8.72 -7.01
CA ARG A 495 -11.25 8.75 -8.11
C ARG A 495 -10.95 9.81 -9.18
N GLU A 496 -10.60 11.04 -8.80
CA GLU A 496 -10.23 12.10 -9.77
C GLU A 496 -8.91 11.77 -10.46
N ILE A 497 -7.93 11.22 -9.75
CA ILE A 497 -6.66 10.71 -10.30
C ILE A 497 -6.92 9.50 -11.21
N SER A 498 -7.76 8.56 -10.78
CA SER A 498 -8.15 7.42 -11.61
C SER A 498 -8.75 7.93 -12.91
N ILE A 499 -9.79 8.75 -12.85
CA ILE A 499 -10.50 9.30 -14.03
C ILE A 499 -9.55 10.11 -14.93
N SER A 500 -8.68 10.95 -14.36
CA SER A 500 -7.87 11.92 -15.11
C SER A 500 -6.48 11.43 -15.52
N SER A 501 -5.99 10.30 -15.00
CA SER A 501 -4.61 9.83 -15.23
C SER A 501 -4.38 8.31 -15.17
N GLY A 502 -5.37 7.51 -14.75
CA GLY A 502 -5.27 6.05 -14.64
C GLY A 502 -5.50 5.28 -15.96
N PRO A 503 -5.35 3.93 -15.95
CA PRO A 503 -5.67 3.07 -17.10
C PRO A 503 -7.07 3.36 -17.66
N LEU A 504 -7.26 3.31 -18.98
CA LEU A 504 -8.48 3.74 -19.66
C LEU A 504 -8.89 5.22 -19.47
N LYS A 505 -7.96 6.15 -19.19
CA LYS A 505 -8.28 7.59 -19.06
C LYS A 505 -9.15 8.13 -20.21
N GLU A 506 -8.82 7.74 -21.45
CA GLU A 506 -9.52 8.18 -22.66
C GLU A 506 -10.97 7.68 -22.75
N SER A 507 -11.34 6.78 -21.83
CA SER A 507 -12.67 6.22 -21.74
C SER A 507 -13.59 6.97 -20.79
N PHE A 508 -13.16 8.07 -20.17
CA PHE A 508 -13.98 8.82 -19.22
C PHE A 508 -14.29 10.23 -19.75
N PRO A 509 -15.53 10.74 -19.53
CA PRO A 509 -15.85 12.11 -19.88
C PRO A 509 -15.00 13.10 -19.08
N SER A 510 -14.75 14.28 -19.65
CA SER A 510 -13.96 15.34 -19.01
C SER A 510 -14.53 15.85 -17.69
N LYS A 511 -15.81 15.57 -17.42
CA LYS A 511 -16.50 15.87 -16.16
C LYS A 511 -17.25 14.63 -15.68
N ILE A 512 -17.06 14.28 -14.42
CA ILE A 512 -17.79 13.23 -13.71
C ILE A 512 -18.42 13.82 -12.45
N TRP A 513 -19.66 13.45 -12.17
CA TRP A 513 -20.38 13.90 -10.97
C TRP A 513 -20.04 12.99 -9.80
N SER A 514 -19.99 13.59 -8.61
CA SER A 514 -19.56 12.95 -7.37
C SER A 514 -20.63 12.69 -6.35
N GLY A 515 -20.47 11.57 -5.65
CA GLY A 515 -21.31 11.18 -4.51
C GLY A 515 -22.07 9.88 -4.77
N PRO A 516 -22.94 9.47 -3.82
CA PRO A 516 -23.74 8.26 -3.95
C PRO A 516 -24.51 8.22 -5.28
N ILE A 517 -24.49 7.07 -5.97
CA ILE A 517 -25.10 6.95 -7.30
C ILE A 517 -26.57 7.36 -7.34
N ASN A 518 -27.33 7.08 -6.27
CA ASN A 518 -28.74 7.47 -6.17
C ASN A 518 -28.94 8.99 -6.17
N GLU A 519 -28.04 9.74 -5.54
CA GLU A 519 -28.07 11.22 -5.52
C GLU A 519 -27.73 11.78 -6.91
N ARG A 520 -26.71 11.21 -7.57
CA ARG A 520 -26.35 11.55 -8.95
C ARG A 520 -27.50 11.30 -9.92
N MET A 521 -28.23 10.19 -9.76
CA MET A 521 -29.39 9.89 -10.60
C MET A 521 -30.58 10.81 -10.33
N ALA A 522 -30.82 11.18 -9.07
CA ALA A 522 -31.84 12.17 -8.73
C ALA A 522 -31.52 13.55 -9.36
N GLN A 523 -30.24 13.95 -9.33
CA GLN A 523 -29.77 15.15 -10.01
C GLN A 523 -29.95 15.05 -11.54
N LEU A 524 -29.60 13.91 -12.14
CA LEU A 524 -29.77 13.69 -13.59
C LEU A 524 -31.23 13.81 -14.00
N GLN A 525 -32.15 13.21 -13.24
CA GLN A 525 -33.58 13.31 -13.46
C GLN A 525 -34.09 14.74 -13.29
N SER A 526 -33.62 15.47 -12.28
CA SER A 526 -33.99 16.87 -12.09
C SER A 526 -33.53 17.76 -13.24
N LYS A 527 -32.39 17.43 -13.87
CA LYS A 527 -31.86 18.17 -15.01
C LYS A 527 -32.60 17.84 -16.31
N HIS A 528 -33.08 16.61 -16.45
CA HIS A 528 -33.75 16.10 -17.66
C HIS A 528 -35.15 15.51 -17.37
N PRO A 529 -36.08 16.27 -16.77
CA PRO A 529 -37.34 15.72 -16.23
C PRO A 529 -38.33 15.24 -17.31
N THR A 530 -38.16 15.67 -18.56
CA THR A 530 -38.98 15.23 -19.71
C THR A 530 -38.39 14.02 -20.43
N ILE A 531 -37.12 13.70 -20.19
CA ILE A 531 -36.38 12.62 -20.85
C ILE A 531 -36.23 11.42 -19.91
N LEU A 532 -36.02 11.67 -18.62
CA LEU A 532 -35.70 10.66 -17.61
C LEU A 532 -36.77 10.59 -16.52
N LYS A 533 -37.18 9.37 -16.14
CA LYS A 533 -38.13 9.15 -15.05
C LYS A 533 -37.87 7.85 -14.28
N LYS A 534 -37.77 7.94 -12.96
CA LYS A 534 -37.72 6.77 -12.05
C LYS A 534 -39.10 6.14 -11.87
N VAL A 535 -39.16 4.81 -11.93
CA VAL A 535 -40.28 3.96 -11.52
C VAL A 535 -39.77 2.95 -10.50
N GLU A 536 -40.35 2.93 -9.31
CA GLU A 536 -39.84 2.11 -8.21
C GLU A 536 -40.40 0.70 -8.19
N LYS A 537 -39.59 -0.24 -7.71
CA LYS A 537 -39.98 -1.63 -7.39
C LYS A 537 -40.69 -2.36 -8.55
N VAL A 538 -40.23 -2.13 -9.78
CA VAL A 538 -40.69 -2.84 -10.98
C VAL A 538 -40.36 -4.32 -10.84
N LYS A 539 -41.34 -5.18 -11.09
CA LYS A 539 -41.16 -6.64 -11.08
C LYS A 539 -40.59 -7.08 -12.42
N PHE A 540 -39.53 -7.88 -12.39
CA PHE A 540 -38.92 -8.48 -13.57
C PHE A 540 -39.24 -9.97 -13.65
N LYS A 541 -39.10 -10.56 -14.84
CA LYS A 541 -39.01 -12.01 -15.00
C LYS A 541 -37.54 -12.44 -15.07
N PHE A 542 -37.27 -13.65 -14.59
CA PHE A 542 -36.04 -14.37 -14.87
C PHE A 542 -36.42 -15.77 -15.35
N ASN A 543 -36.01 -16.15 -16.56
CA ASN A 543 -36.33 -17.46 -17.15
C ASN A 543 -37.84 -17.80 -17.13
N ASN A 544 -38.70 -16.84 -17.55
CA ASN A 544 -40.17 -16.93 -17.53
C ASN A 544 -40.82 -17.07 -16.13
N GLU A 545 -40.05 -17.14 -15.06
CA GLU A 545 -40.54 -17.16 -13.68
C GLU A 545 -40.62 -15.74 -13.07
N PRO A 546 -41.51 -15.52 -12.09
CA PRO A 546 -41.52 -14.28 -11.32
C PRO A 546 -40.17 -14.05 -10.63
N GLY A 547 -39.52 -12.94 -10.96
CA GLY A 547 -38.22 -12.57 -10.44
C GLY A 547 -38.27 -11.52 -9.33
N GLY A 548 -37.15 -10.83 -9.17
CA GLY A 548 -36.99 -9.79 -8.14
C GLY A 548 -37.66 -8.46 -8.50
N ARG A 549 -37.41 -7.45 -7.66
CA ARG A 549 -37.88 -6.08 -7.89
C ARG A 549 -36.73 -5.10 -7.94
N ARG A 550 -36.70 -4.25 -8.97
CA ARG A 550 -35.68 -3.22 -9.16
C ARG A 550 -36.30 -1.88 -9.50
N ASP A 551 -35.63 -0.80 -9.12
CA ASP A 551 -36.01 0.52 -9.60
C ASP A 551 -35.54 0.68 -11.05
N VAL A 552 -36.36 1.32 -11.88
CA VAL A 552 -36.10 1.50 -13.31
C VAL A 552 -36.09 2.99 -13.65
N TYR A 553 -35.00 3.44 -14.24
CA TYR A 553 -34.89 4.76 -14.86
C TYR A 553 -35.25 4.66 -16.34
N ILE A 554 -36.43 5.15 -16.71
CA ILE A 554 -36.91 5.20 -18.09
C ILE A 554 -36.29 6.41 -18.78
N VAL A 555 -35.68 6.20 -19.95
CA VAL A 555 -35.13 7.22 -20.84
C VAL A 555 -35.88 7.20 -22.16
N SER A 556 -36.68 8.24 -22.41
CA SER A 556 -37.44 8.42 -23.65
C SER A 556 -36.65 9.30 -24.62
N LEU A 557 -36.13 8.71 -25.70
CA LEU A 557 -35.38 9.43 -26.75
C LEU A 557 -36.29 10.01 -27.85
N LYS A 558 -37.60 9.75 -27.76
CA LYS A 558 -38.59 10.16 -28.75
C LYS A 558 -38.57 11.67 -29.01
N GLY A 559 -38.39 12.03 -30.27
CA GLY A 559 -38.47 13.42 -30.73
C GLY A 559 -37.33 14.31 -30.26
N LEU A 560 -36.27 13.76 -29.66
CA LEU A 560 -35.05 14.49 -29.36
C LEU A 560 -34.21 14.66 -30.63
N SER A 561 -33.77 15.89 -30.89
CA SER A 561 -32.72 16.17 -31.87
C SER A 561 -31.38 15.56 -31.45
N ASP A 562 -30.45 15.37 -32.38
CA ASP A 562 -29.12 14.81 -32.09
C ASP A 562 -28.37 15.62 -31.04
N ASN A 563 -28.52 16.95 -31.04
CA ASN A 563 -27.92 17.82 -30.03
C ASN A 563 -28.51 17.59 -28.63
N GLN A 564 -29.83 17.35 -28.54
CA GLN A 564 -30.48 17.02 -27.27
C GLN A 564 -30.08 15.63 -26.78
N LYS A 565 -29.99 14.64 -27.69
CA LYS A 565 -29.48 13.31 -27.37
C LYS A 565 -28.05 13.41 -26.84
N LYS A 566 -27.17 14.13 -27.55
CA LYS A 566 -25.79 14.34 -27.12
C LYS A 566 -25.71 15.01 -25.74
N ALA A 567 -26.44 16.10 -25.52
CA ALA A 567 -26.43 16.80 -24.24
C ALA A 567 -26.90 15.92 -23.08
N PHE A 568 -27.93 15.09 -23.30
CA PHE A 568 -28.37 14.11 -22.31
C PHE A 568 -27.28 13.05 -22.04
N PHE A 569 -26.66 12.50 -23.09
CA PHE A 569 -25.64 11.48 -22.93
C PHE A 569 -24.35 12.00 -22.27
N ASP A 570 -23.93 13.24 -22.56
CA ASP A 570 -22.82 13.89 -21.86
C ASP A 570 -23.07 13.93 -20.33
N ASP A 571 -24.28 14.30 -19.92
CA ASP A 571 -24.68 14.30 -18.50
C ASP A 571 -24.86 12.90 -17.92
N TYR A 572 -25.42 11.96 -18.69
CA TYR A 572 -25.59 10.57 -18.29
C TYR A 572 -24.24 9.89 -18.05
N PHE A 573 -23.25 10.10 -18.92
CA PHE A 573 -21.89 9.60 -18.71
C PHE A 573 -21.26 10.26 -17.49
N ALA A 574 -21.40 11.58 -17.33
CA ALA A 574 -20.90 12.26 -16.14
C ALA A 574 -21.53 11.71 -14.85
N ALA A 575 -22.83 11.41 -14.86
CA ALA A 575 -23.58 10.95 -13.71
C ALA A 575 -23.31 9.47 -13.36
N THR A 576 -22.91 8.63 -14.31
CA THR A 576 -22.80 7.18 -14.11
C THR A 576 -21.36 6.67 -14.08
N SER A 577 -20.38 7.39 -14.59
CA SER A 577 -19.04 6.84 -14.86
C SER A 577 -18.08 6.79 -13.67
N GLU A 578 -18.47 7.26 -12.50
CA GLU A 578 -17.57 7.38 -11.33
C GLU A 578 -16.90 6.07 -10.90
N ASN A 579 -17.73 5.07 -10.57
CA ASN A 579 -17.34 3.82 -9.91
C ASN A 579 -18.23 2.66 -10.38
N THR A 580 -18.76 2.76 -11.61
CA THR A 580 -19.67 1.75 -12.14
C THR A 580 -19.15 1.15 -13.43
N VAL A 581 -19.46 -0.13 -13.58
CA VAL A 581 -19.42 -0.84 -14.86
C VAL A 581 -20.83 -1.21 -15.24
N SER A 582 -21.18 -1.11 -16.52
CA SER A 582 -22.55 -1.43 -16.95
C SER A 582 -22.60 -2.31 -18.18
N PHE A 583 -23.75 -2.96 -18.33
CA PHE A 583 -23.98 -4.08 -19.24
C PHE A 583 -25.21 -3.78 -20.11
N PRO A 584 -25.06 -2.94 -21.15
CA PRO A 584 -26.15 -2.63 -22.07
C PRO A 584 -26.55 -3.84 -22.93
N MET A 585 -27.86 -4.11 -23.00
CA MET A 585 -28.44 -5.23 -23.74
C MET A 585 -29.70 -4.80 -24.50
N SER A 586 -29.69 -4.94 -25.82
CA SER A 586 -30.87 -4.72 -26.66
C SER A 586 -31.90 -5.84 -26.47
N SER A 587 -33.18 -5.54 -26.71
CA SER A 587 -34.23 -6.56 -26.74
C SER A 587 -34.03 -7.54 -27.90
N GLY A 588 -34.10 -8.85 -27.67
CA GLY A 588 -34.07 -9.87 -28.73
C GLY A 588 -32.77 -10.66 -28.93
N GLY A 589 -31.83 -10.60 -27.99
CA GLY A 589 -30.56 -11.36 -28.03
C GLY A 589 -29.47 -10.63 -28.82
N GLY A 590 -28.23 -10.69 -28.33
CA GLY A 590 -27.12 -9.99 -28.93
C GLY A 590 -25.81 -10.14 -28.16
N HIS A 591 -24.76 -9.52 -28.70
CA HIS A 591 -23.47 -9.43 -28.05
C HIS A 591 -23.56 -8.54 -26.80
N LEU A 592 -22.96 -8.97 -25.68
CA LEU A 592 -22.88 -8.14 -24.47
C LEU A 592 -21.71 -7.18 -24.59
N TYR A 593 -22.03 -5.89 -24.66
CA TYR A 593 -21.05 -4.85 -24.47
C TYR A 593 -20.85 -4.58 -22.99
N THR A 594 -19.62 -4.25 -22.61
CA THR A 594 -19.29 -3.72 -21.29
C THR A 594 -19.02 -2.24 -21.42
N ARG A 595 -19.72 -1.38 -20.67
CA ARG A 595 -19.40 0.05 -20.63
C ARG A 595 -18.56 0.36 -19.40
N VAL A 596 -17.41 1.00 -19.63
CA VAL A 596 -16.61 1.69 -18.60
C VAL A 596 -16.43 3.12 -19.07
N GLY A 597 -16.94 4.07 -18.28
CA GLY A 597 -16.99 5.46 -18.66
C GLY A 597 -17.91 5.75 -19.87
N ASP A 598 -17.42 6.45 -20.90
CA ASP A 598 -18.13 6.77 -22.13
C ASP A 598 -17.79 5.84 -23.32
N LYS A 599 -17.08 4.73 -23.05
CA LYS A 599 -16.69 3.72 -24.05
C LYS A 599 -17.35 2.39 -23.80
N SER A 600 -17.53 1.64 -24.87
CA SER A 600 -17.92 0.23 -24.84
C SER A 600 -16.72 -0.65 -25.17
N PHE A 601 -16.60 -1.74 -24.41
CA PHE A 601 -15.59 -2.76 -24.53
C PHE A 601 -16.24 -4.07 -24.90
N ASN A 602 -15.60 -4.78 -25.81
CA ASN A 602 -16.16 -5.97 -26.41
C ASN A 602 -15.02 -6.98 -26.64
N PHE A 603 -15.31 -8.27 -26.46
CA PHE A 603 -14.34 -9.34 -26.71
C PHE A 603 -15.03 -10.45 -27.50
N TYR A 604 -14.78 -10.49 -28.82
CA TYR A 604 -15.48 -11.38 -29.74
C TYR A 604 -14.69 -11.62 -31.03
N PHE A 605 -14.26 -12.86 -31.26
CA PHE A 605 -13.48 -13.26 -32.45
C PHE A 605 -12.17 -12.50 -32.68
N SER A 606 -11.73 -11.71 -31.70
CA SER A 606 -10.46 -11.01 -31.64
C SER A 606 -9.53 -11.67 -30.62
N SER A 607 -8.24 -11.39 -30.72
CA SER A 607 -7.23 -11.69 -29.69
C SER A 607 -7.20 -10.63 -28.58
N ASP A 608 -7.66 -9.41 -28.88
CA ASP A 608 -7.64 -8.26 -27.98
C ASP A 608 -9.06 -7.76 -27.66
N VAL A 609 -9.21 -7.02 -26.57
CA VAL A 609 -10.47 -6.36 -26.23
C VAL A 609 -10.62 -5.11 -27.09
N ASP A 610 -11.69 -5.05 -27.88
CA ASP A 610 -12.02 -3.91 -28.72
C ASP A 610 -12.58 -2.76 -27.86
N MET A 611 -12.08 -1.55 -28.08
CA MET A 611 -12.54 -0.33 -27.42
C MET A 611 -13.20 0.60 -28.44
N ASP A 612 -14.51 0.81 -28.27
CA ASP A 612 -15.34 1.63 -29.16
C ASP A 612 -16.02 2.78 -28.40
N ALA A 613 -16.44 3.81 -29.14
CA ALA A 613 -17.37 4.81 -28.62
C ALA A 613 -18.69 4.12 -28.24
N TYR A 614 -19.25 4.48 -27.08
CA TYR A 614 -20.49 3.88 -26.63
C TYR A 614 -21.63 4.13 -27.64
N PRO A 615 -22.31 3.08 -28.13
CA PRO A 615 -23.36 3.24 -29.13
C PRO A 615 -24.63 3.81 -28.48
N ILE A 616 -25.06 4.98 -28.93
CA ILE A 616 -26.36 5.55 -28.53
C ILE A 616 -27.48 4.59 -28.98
N PRO A 617 -28.42 4.22 -28.08
CA PRO A 617 -29.42 3.23 -28.42
C PRO A 617 -30.37 3.78 -29.49
N SER A 618 -30.54 2.99 -30.55
CA SER A 618 -31.51 3.21 -31.63
C SER A 618 -32.77 2.35 -31.49
N SER A 619 -32.83 1.53 -30.45
CA SER A 619 -33.93 0.62 -30.12
C SER A 619 -34.03 0.45 -28.61
N ASP A 620 -35.08 -0.27 -28.18
CA ASP A 620 -35.29 -0.63 -26.78
C ASP A 620 -34.06 -1.36 -26.20
N ARG A 621 -33.47 -0.76 -25.15
CA ARG A 621 -32.28 -1.28 -24.48
C ARG A 621 -32.42 -1.24 -22.96
N LEU A 622 -32.01 -2.31 -22.30
CA LEU A 622 -31.87 -2.37 -20.85
C LEU A 622 -30.39 -2.34 -20.48
N GLU A 623 -30.04 -1.55 -19.47
CA GLU A 623 -28.66 -1.46 -18.98
C GLU A 623 -28.62 -1.61 -17.47
N THR A 624 -27.89 -2.62 -17.00
CA THR A 624 -27.64 -2.90 -15.59
C THR A 624 -26.29 -2.33 -15.17
N PHE A 625 -26.22 -1.76 -13.98
CA PHE A 625 -25.02 -1.14 -13.43
C PHE A 625 -24.58 -1.89 -12.21
N LEU A 626 -23.30 -2.26 -12.17
CA LEU A 626 -22.65 -2.77 -10.98
C LEU A 626 -21.79 -1.64 -10.40
N GLU A 627 -22.13 -1.24 -9.17
CA GLU A 627 -21.35 -0.32 -8.37
C GLU A 627 -20.20 -1.07 -7.68
N LEU A 628 -18.99 -0.58 -7.90
CA LEU A 628 -17.76 -1.12 -7.36
C LEU A 628 -17.19 -0.15 -6.33
N GLU A 629 -16.49 -0.70 -5.35
CA GLU A 629 -15.65 0.09 -4.45
C GLU A 629 -14.50 0.74 -5.25
N SER A 630 -13.91 1.81 -4.71
CA SER A 630 -12.90 2.62 -5.40
C SER A 630 -11.70 1.79 -5.92
N ASP A 631 -11.25 0.83 -5.11
CA ASP A 631 -10.14 -0.08 -5.39
C ASP A 631 -10.52 -1.23 -6.34
N GLU A 632 -11.71 -1.81 -6.18
CA GLU A 632 -12.31 -2.77 -7.12
C GLU A 632 -12.40 -2.15 -8.53
N PHE A 633 -12.85 -0.89 -8.61
CA PHE A 633 -12.98 -0.16 -9.87
C PHE A 633 -11.62 0.13 -10.51
N LEU A 634 -10.61 0.46 -9.72
CA LEU A 634 -9.23 0.63 -10.19
C LEU A 634 -8.65 -0.66 -10.77
N ARG A 635 -8.85 -1.79 -10.09
CA ARG A 635 -8.43 -3.11 -10.57
C ARG A 635 -9.16 -3.51 -11.84
N LEU A 636 -10.47 -3.21 -11.95
CA LEU A 636 -11.25 -3.40 -13.17
C LEU A 636 -10.65 -2.63 -14.35
N ARG A 637 -10.36 -1.34 -14.16
CA ARG A 637 -9.81 -0.50 -15.23
C ARG A 637 -8.48 -1.01 -15.73
N LYS A 638 -7.60 -1.43 -14.80
CA LYS A 638 -6.32 -2.06 -15.14
C LYS A 638 -6.50 -3.39 -15.88
N TYR A 639 -7.49 -4.20 -15.48
CA TYR A 639 -7.82 -5.45 -16.16
C TYR A 639 -8.24 -5.22 -17.61
N VAL A 640 -9.17 -4.29 -17.83
CA VAL A 640 -9.66 -3.96 -19.17
C VAL A 640 -8.55 -3.33 -20.02
N ASP A 641 -7.74 -2.43 -19.45
CA ASP A 641 -6.58 -1.84 -20.14
C ASP A 641 -5.55 -2.91 -20.56
N ASN A 642 -5.28 -3.89 -19.71
CA ASN A 642 -4.45 -5.04 -20.10
C ASN A 642 -5.08 -5.86 -21.23
N GLY A 643 -6.41 -6.00 -21.24
CA GLY A 643 -7.13 -6.72 -22.30
C GLY A 643 -7.11 -5.99 -23.65
N VAL A 644 -7.13 -4.65 -23.63
CA VAL A 644 -7.01 -3.82 -24.83
C VAL A 644 -5.57 -3.87 -25.38
N ASN A 645 -4.58 -3.88 -24.49
CA ASN A 645 -3.16 -3.78 -24.88
C ASN A 645 -2.47 -5.13 -25.17
N ASP A 646 -2.90 -6.22 -24.54
CA ASP A 646 -2.29 -7.56 -24.65
C ASP A 646 -3.33 -8.64 -24.27
N GLY A 647 -4.41 -8.72 -25.05
CA GLY A 647 -5.54 -9.60 -24.77
C GLY A 647 -5.21 -11.08 -24.91
N ASP A 648 -4.30 -11.47 -25.80
CA ASP A 648 -3.85 -12.88 -25.92
C ASP A 648 -3.19 -13.37 -24.62
N LYS A 649 -2.36 -12.53 -24.00
CA LYS A 649 -1.72 -12.87 -22.72
C LYS A 649 -2.71 -12.89 -21.56
N LEU A 650 -3.67 -11.96 -21.55
CA LEU A 650 -4.66 -11.84 -20.50
C LEU A 650 -5.75 -12.91 -20.61
N LEU A 651 -6.38 -13.05 -21.77
CA LEU A 651 -7.62 -13.78 -22.02
C LEU A 651 -7.42 -15.02 -22.90
N GLY A 652 -6.43 -15.00 -23.80
CA GLY A 652 -6.22 -16.04 -24.80
C GLY A 652 -7.29 -16.00 -25.90
N ASP A 653 -7.53 -17.13 -26.56
CA ASP A 653 -8.53 -17.21 -27.63
C ASP A 653 -9.96 -16.96 -27.13
N SER A 654 -10.78 -16.38 -28.02
CA SER A 654 -12.22 -16.22 -27.80
C SER A 654 -13.01 -17.44 -28.31
N GLY A 655 -14.14 -17.72 -27.68
CA GLY A 655 -15.07 -18.76 -28.16
C GLY A 655 -16.49 -18.55 -27.65
N TYR A 656 -17.41 -19.40 -28.08
CA TYR A 656 -18.86 -19.15 -27.92
C TYR A 656 -19.38 -19.52 -26.52
N ASP A 657 -18.90 -20.63 -25.96
CA ASP A 657 -19.45 -21.22 -24.73
C ASP A 657 -19.09 -20.45 -23.45
N GLY A 658 -18.04 -19.62 -23.52
CA GLY A 658 -17.50 -18.91 -22.36
C GLY A 658 -16.80 -19.84 -21.37
N VAL A 659 -16.38 -19.26 -20.25
CA VAL A 659 -15.65 -19.98 -19.19
C VAL A 659 -16.59 -20.35 -18.06
N THR A 660 -16.79 -21.64 -17.83
CA THR A 660 -17.54 -22.18 -16.68
C THR A 660 -16.63 -22.71 -15.57
N GLY A 661 -15.33 -22.88 -15.85
CA GLY A 661 -14.32 -23.40 -14.92
C GLY A 661 -13.48 -22.30 -14.27
N ASN A 662 -12.38 -22.71 -13.62
CA ASN A 662 -11.45 -21.75 -13.02
C ASN A 662 -10.60 -21.04 -14.09
N THR A 663 -10.31 -19.77 -13.86
CA THR A 663 -9.29 -19.01 -14.58
C THR A 663 -7.98 -18.97 -13.80
N ARG A 664 -6.94 -18.42 -14.42
CA ARG A 664 -5.65 -18.15 -13.75
C ARG A 664 -5.71 -17.00 -12.74
N ASN A 665 -6.83 -16.28 -12.68
CA ASN A 665 -7.22 -15.40 -11.57
C ASN A 665 -6.21 -14.29 -11.23
N THR A 666 -5.60 -13.66 -12.24
CA THR A 666 -4.75 -12.47 -12.04
C THR A 666 -5.09 -11.36 -13.04
N LEU A 667 -4.78 -10.12 -12.69
CA LEU A 667 -5.04 -8.95 -13.55
C LEU A 667 -4.24 -8.95 -14.86
N THR A 668 -3.19 -9.76 -14.97
CA THR A 668 -2.30 -9.82 -16.15
C THR A 668 -2.34 -11.18 -16.85
N ASN A 669 -3.09 -12.14 -16.32
CA ASN A 669 -3.30 -13.46 -16.89
C ASN A 669 -4.54 -14.09 -16.25
N ASN A 670 -5.67 -14.00 -16.94
CA ASN A 670 -6.94 -14.55 -16.55
C ASN A 670 -7.44 -15.62 -17.54
N ARG A 671 -6.52 -16.24 -18.27
CA ARG A 671 -6.84 -17.35 -19.18
C ARG A 671 -7.52 -18.50 -18.43
N PRO A 672 -8.41 -19.24 -19.09
CA PRO A 672 -8.98 -20.47 -18.53
C PRO A 672 -7.87 -21.45 -18.13
N THR A 673 -8.10 -22.20 -17.04
CA THR A 673 -7.18 -23.26 -16.64
C THR A 673 -7.31 -24.51 -17.51
N SER A 674 -8.49 -24.73 -18.09
CA SER A 674 -8.74 -25.78 -19.08
C SER A 674 -8.45 -25.26 -20.49
N SER A 675 -7.68 -26.02 -21.28
CA SER A 675 -7.42 -25.71 -22.68
C SER A 675 -8.64 -25.93 -23.60
N SER A 676 -9.73 -26.53 -23.09
CA SER A 676 -10.98 -26.71 -23.83
C SER A 676 -11.96 -25.55 -23.64
N GLN A 677 -11.57 -24.51 -22.88
CA GLN A 677 -12.40 -23.36 -22.57
C GLN A 677 -11.74 -22.09 -23.10
N SER A 678 -12.58 -21.13 -23.44
CA SER A 678 -12.19 -19.83 -24.01
C SER A 678 -13.14 -18.78 -23.48
N HIS A 679 -12.66 -17.55 -23.32
CA HIS A 679 -13.54 -16.45 -22.92
C HIS A 679 -14.51 -16.09 -24.04
N ASN A 680 -15.71 -15.66 -23.67
CA ASN A 680 -16.68 -15.07 -24.58
C ASN A 680 -17.00 -13.63 -24.18
N CYS A 681 -17.94 -13.00 -24.87
CA CYS A 681 -18.37 -11.61 -24.64
C CYS A 681 -18.84 -11.31 -23.22
N THR A 682 -19.19 -12.34 -22.43
CA THR A 682 -19.70 -12.21 -21.06
C THR A 682 -18.64 -12.66 -20.05
N SER A 683 -18.03 -13.83 -20.26
CA SER A 683 -17.16 -14.45 -19.25
C SER A 683 -15.84 -13.71 -19.06
N TRP A 684 -15.31 -13.04 -20.09
CA TRP A 684 -14.03 -12.31 -20.00
C TRP A 684 -14.04 -11.27 -18.89
N LEU A 685 -15.16 -10.55 -18.74
CA LEU A 685 -15.32 -9.54 -17.71
C LEU A 685 -15.88 -10.13 -16.42
N CYS A 686 -16.87 -11.02 -16.51
CA CYS A 686 -17.49 -11.60 -15.31
C CYS A 686 -16.51 -12.40 -14.44
N THR A 687 -15.45 -12.96 -15.04
CA THR A 687 -14.37 -13.67 -14.33
C THR A 687 -13.18 -12.78 -13.98
N ALA A 688 -13.26 -11.46 -14.21
CA ALA A 688 -12.15 -10.55 -13.91
C ALA A 688 -11.89 -10.48 -12.39
N PRO A 689 -10.66 -10.76 -11.92
CA PRO A 689 -10.32 -10.89 -10.50
C PRO A 689 -10.06 -9.52 -9.86
N VAL A 690 -11.13 -8.79 -9.57
CA VAL A 690 -11.07 -7.38 -9.13
C VAL A 690 -11.35 -7.20 -7.64
N GLY A 691 -11.68 -8.25 -6.90
CA GLY A 691 -11.77 -8.21 -5.43
C GLY A 691 -10.40 -8.25 -4.76
N ASP A 692 -10.34 -7.88 -3.48
CA ASP A 692 -9.10 -7.84 -2.70
C ASP A 692 -8.40 -9.19 -2.57
N GLY A 693 -9.18 -10.27 -2.50
CA GLY A 693 -8.70 -11.66 -2.50
C GLY A 693 -8.58 -12.26 -3.91
N GLY A 694 -8.79 -11.47 -4.96
CA GLY A 694 -8.89 -11.92 -6.34
C GLY A 694 -10.27 -12.51 -6.69
N GLU A 695 -11.32 -12.15 -5.95
CA GLU A 695 -12.70 -12.49 -6.30
C GLU A 695 -13.08 -11.93 -7.68
N ALA A 696 -13.87 -12.70 -8.43
CA ALA A 696 -14.31 -12.26 -9.74
C ALA A 696 -15.50 -11.29 -9.66
N ILE A 697 -15.74 -10.49 -10.70
CA ILE A 697 -16.91 -9.58 -10.79
C ILE A 697 -18.21 -10.31 -10.47
N HIS A 698 -18.40 -11.53 -10.97
CA HIS A 698 -19.62 -12.28 -10.69
C HIS A 698 -19.74 -12.67 -9.20
N ASP A 699 -18.63 -12.99 -8.52
CA ASP A 699 -18.64 -13.26 -7.08
C ASP A 699 -19.03 -12.01 -6.30
N ILE A 700 -18.44 -10.86 -6.66
CA ILE A 700 -18.74 -9.54 -6.05
C ILE A 700 -20.21 -9.17 -6.26
N ALA A 701 -20.76 -9.49 -7.42
CA ALA A 701 -22.18 -9.30 -7.71
C ALA A 701 -23.11 -10.26 -6.96
N GLY A 702 -22.57 -11.26 -6.24
CA GLY A 702 -23.34 -12.27 -5.49
C GLY A 702 -23.89 -13.42 -6.35
N ALA A 703 -23.34 -13.61 -7.55
CA ALA A 703 -23.80 -14.63 -8.49
C ALA A 703 -23.41 -16.05 -8.03
N PRO A 704 -24.36 -17.00 -7.93
CA PRO A 704 -24.01 -18.38 -7.64
C PRO A 704 -23.28 -19.01 -8.84
N ARG A 705 -22.05 -19.47 -8.60
CA ARG A 705 -21.22 -20.15 -9.62
C ARG A 705 -21.90 -21.37 -10.25
N THR A 706 -22.82 -22.00 -9.53
CA THR A 706 -23.58 -23.18 -9.99
C THR A 706 -24.53 -22.91 -11.15
N HIS A 707 -24.88 -21.65 -11.43
CA HIS A 707 -25.89 -21.33 -12.45
C HIS A 707 -25.29 -20.91 -13.80
N ASN A 708 -23.96 -20.82 -13.95
CA ASN A 708 -23.26 -20.40 -15.18
C ASN A 708 -23.82 -19.11 -15.81
N ILE A 709 -24.44 -18.23 -15.02
CA ILE A 709 -25.07 -17.00 -15.50
C ILE A 709 -24.08 -16.01 -16.11
N HIS A 710 -22.79 -16.18 -15.83
CA HIS A 710 -21.70 -15.34 -16.31
C HIS A 710 -21.16 -15.74 -17.69
N THR A 711 -21.72 -16.78 -18.33
CA THR A 711 -21.31 -17.19 -19.68
C THR A 711 -22.33 -16.80 -20.75
N ASN A 712 -23.52 -16.35 -20.38
CA ASN A 712 -24.55 -15.95 -21.33
C ASN A 712 -24.93 -14.48 -21.13
N PRO A 713 -24.93 -13.67 -22.20
CA PRO A 713 -25.16 -12.23 -22.11
C PRO A 713 -26.55 -11.90 -21.55
N GLY A 714 -27.58 -12.64 -22.02
CA GLY A 714 -28.95 -12.48 -21.56
C GLY A 714 -29.14 -12.90 -20.10
N TRP A 715 -28.54 -14.02 -19.69
CA TRP A 715 -28.61 -14.49 -18.30
C TRP A 715 -27.93 -13.54 -17.33
N TRP A 716 -26.76 -13.02 -17.69
CA TRP A 716 -26.02 -12.09 -16.84
C TRP A 716 -26.83 -10.82 -16.57
N THR A 717 -27.28 -10.12 -17.62
CA THR A 717 -28.06 -8.88 -17.46
C THR A 717 -29.40 -9.16 -16.79
N SER A 718 -30.08 -10.26 -17.12
CA SER A 718 -31.33 -10.64 -16.46
C SER A 718 -31.13 -10.92 -14.98
N TRP A 719 -30.08 -11.65 -14.61
CA TRP A 719 -29.78 -11.97 -13.23
C TRP A 719 -29.42 -10.71 -12.42
N LEU A 720 -28.61 -9.81 -12.97
CA LEU A 720 -28.27 -8.54 -12.33
C LEU A 720 -29.52 -7.69 -12.05
N ALA A 721 -30.41 -7.55 -13.05
CA ALA A 721 -31.65 -6.81 -12.87
C ALA A 721 -32.55 -7.43 -11.77
N ASN A 722 -32.62 -8.76 -11.73
CA ASN A 722 -33.52 -9.49 -10.84
C ASN A 722 -32.96 -9.69 -9.42
N TYR A 723 -31.78 -10.30 -9.29
CA TYR A 723 -31.32 -10.94 -8.05
C TYR A 723 -30.06 -10.34 -7.43
N ALA A 724 -29.27 -9.55 -8.17
CA ALA A 724 -28.08 -8.93 -7.60
C ALA A 724 -28.43 -8.08 -6.35
N PRO A 725 -27.57 -8.05 -5.31
CA PRO A 725 -27.77 -7.23 -4.13
C PRO A 725 -28.07 -5.78 -4.50
N ARG A 726 -29.02 -5.15 -3.80
CA ARG A 726 -29.43 -3.76 -4.08
C ARG A 726 -28.33 -2.75 -3.80
N GLU A 727 -27.43 -3.06 -2.87
CA GLU A 727 -26.23 -2.26 -2.61
C GLU A 727 -25.27 -2.24 -3.80
N ARG A 728 -25.21 -3.31 -4.60
CA ARG A 728 -24.31 -3.39 -5.77
C ARG A 728 -25.00 -3.01 -7.08
N VAL A 729 -26.31 -3.26 -7.21
CA VAL A 729 -27.12 -2.93 -8.39
C VAL A 729 -28.39 -2.20 -7.93
N PRO A 730 -28.35 -0.90 -7.62
CA PRO A 730 -29.48 -0.19 -7.04
C PRO A 730 -30.67 -0.04 -8.01
N PHE A 731 -30.39 0.14 -9.30
CA PHE A 731 -31.38 0.38 -10.34
C PHE A 731 -30.92 -0.17 -11.70
N VAL A 732 -31.80 -0.08 -12.70
CA VAL A 732 -31.48 -0.32 -14.12
C VAL A 732 -32.01 0.81 -14.99
N PHE A 733 -31.40 1.01 -16.16
CA PHE A 733 -31.89 1.96 -17.17
C PHE A 733 -32.66 1.24 -18.28
N TYR A 734 -33.80 1.81 -18.69
CA TYR A 734 -34.57 1.38 -19.86
C TYR A 734 -34.62 2.52 -20.87
N PHE A 735 -33.88 2.38 -21.97
CA PHE A 735 -33.87 3.30 -23.10
C PHE A 735 -34.92 2.89 -24.13
N THR A 736 -35.65 3.85 -24.69
CA THR A 736 -36.71 3.59 -25.67
C THR A 736 -36.98 4.80 -26.58
N GLU A 737 -37.51 4.53 -27.77
CA GLU A 737 -38.06 5.54 -28.69
C GLU A 737 -39.59 5.76 -28.49
N ASP A 738 -40.18 5.09 -27.49
CA ASP A 738 -41.54 5.38 -27.02
C ASP A 738 -41.61 6.73 -26.31
N SER A 739 -42.80 7.35 -26.29
CA SER A 739 -43.01 8.53 -25.44
C SER A 739 -42.91 8.13 -23.96
N MET A 740 -42.48 9.05 -23.11
CA MET A 740 -42.41 8.84 -21.65
C MET A 740 -43.71 8.25 -21.05
N ALA A 741 -44.89 8.65 -21.56
CA ALA A 741 -46.17 8.10 -21.14
C ALA A 741 -46.36 6.63 -21.54
N GLN A 742 -46.08 6.30 -22.80
CA GLN A 742 -46.13 4.92 -23.32
C GLN A 742 -45.12 4.02 -22.60
N ALA A 743 -43.89 4.49 -22.43
CA ALA A 743 -42.83 3.79 -21.74
C ALA A 743 -43.16 3.55 -20.25
N THR A 744 -43.69 4.57 -19.56
CA THR A 744 -44.18 4.41 -18.18
C THR A 744 -45.27 3.34 -18.13
N GLN A 745 -46.26 3.38 -19.03
CA GLN A 745 -47.33 2.39 -19.06
C GLN A 745 -46.81 0.97 -19.29
N LYS A 746 -45.80 0.79 -20.15
CA LYS A 746 -45.14 -0.50 -20.40
C LYS A 746 -44.41 -1.04 -19.15
N VAL A 747 -43.72 -0.17 -18.42
CA VAL A 747 -42.92 -0.55 -17.24
C VAL A 747 -43.77 -0.71 -15.97
N SER A 748 -44.70 0.21 -15.70
CA SER A 748 -45.49 0.25 -14.47
C SER A 748 -46.90 -0.32 -14.62
N GLY A 749 -47.44 -0.36 -15.84
CA GLY A 749 -48.79 -0.85 -16.13
C GLY A 749 -48.85 -2.37 -16.41
N ALA A 750 -47.70 -2.98 -16.72
CA ALA A 750 -47.57 -4.43 -16.75
C ALA A 750 -47.42 -4.94 -15.30
N GLN A 751 -48.18 -5.99 -14.91
CA GLN A 751 -47.97 -6.64 -13.60
C GLN A 751 -46.53 -7.15 -13.43
N THR A 752 -45.81 -7.36 -14.54
CA THR A 752 -44.39 -7.71 -14.60
C THR A 752 -43.81 -7.14 -15.89
N PHE A 753 -42.69 -6.44 -15.79
CA PHE A 753 -41.96 -5.92 -16.95
C PHE A 753 -41.23 -7.08 -17.63
N ASP A 754 -41.67 -7.39 -18.85
CA ASP A 754 -41.12 -8.48 -19.64
C ASP A 754 -40.02 -7.95 -20.54
N TRP A 755 -38.79 -8.41 -20.31
CA TRP A 755 -37.65 -8.11 -21.15
C TRP A 755 -37.12 -9.41 -21.72
N ASN A 756 -37.18 -9.55 -23.05
CA ASN A 756 -36.69 -10.74 -23.72
C ASN A 756 -35.16 -10.72 -23.78
N PHE A 757 -34.54 -11.23 -22.71
CA PHE A 757 -33.14 -11.63 -22.71
C PHE A 757 -33.03 -12.98 -23.44
N SER A 758 -33.12 -12.98 -24.77
CA SER A 758 -32.98 -14.24 -25.51
C SER A 758 -31.68 -14.91 -25.08
N THR A 759 -31.79 -16.14 -24.61
CA THR A 759 -30.66 -17.04 -24.54
C THR A 759 -30.18 -17.23 -25.97
N HIS A 760 -28.88 -17.12 -26.21
CA HIS A 760 -28.31 -17.80 -27.35
C HIS A 760 -28.76 -19.28 -27.39
#